data_AF-A0A2U3LFN8-F1
#
_entry.id   AF-A0A2U3LFN8-F1
#
_cell.length_a   1.000
_cell.length_b   1.000
_cell.length_c   1.000
_cell.angle_alpha   90.00
_cell.angle_beta   90.00
_cell.angle_gamma   90.00
#
_symmetry.space_group_name_H-M   'P 1'
#
loop_
_entity.id
_entity.type
_entity.pdbx_description
1 polymer ?
#
loop_
_entity_poly.entity_id
_entity_poly.type
_entity_poly.pdbx_seq_one_letter_code
_entity_poly.pdbx_strand_id
1 'polypeptide(L)'
;MNAVNYGYTRLGNATTGSDTVVPSLGFTTLLPTARASQRVAPTTNVADDLTWTKGRHTAQFGVNMRFTENDLLNFNNLPNYSFNRNTLLGLGADIAADVVAYLQPTYGSGIALSSSTNVTNAFGALLGIVNQFGATYNYGIDGKAIPFGQPVTIAFAGREFEEYAQDTFKWKRNLTLTYGLRYSIYGVPYEKNGVEVIPQTSLSQFFGDRVGGQALGIPSYALPTALVTYKLGGPLHNAPGYYPTDYKDFGPRVSIAYSPESGSLLEKVAGKGSVFRAGSAIVYDHYGSAMAAAFASSGSPGLASTVAQPVNTNFTTAFRYAGSGLPTLPASAGGAFPYTPPIIQGGFTTFSGVSSDLKAPYSYVLNANYARPLPHGMSLEIGYVGRLAHRGILQQDFGQPMTKFTDKASGQTWAQASTVLANLNNSGLTPAQVKANPSLVPEQPFFANIFPGIKNLYINGSASANFFYDVYGNYSGSFLDGLNDMDRIRQPNGTCISLYGCNTFFPLQNSGLEAYVNAGKSAYHAATIVLRRPVAHGWGYDFNYTFGHSIDNGSASETAGGAALQDAFNANAYRGPSDFDARHSITADFVVELPVGKGKTFLNHIPGWLNQVVGGWQVASLISYHSGTPLNVSDAGVYNVNYEYSSFGILKPGSTLPSNGFTFDQNGIPSIFGNTSAVNAFAGSFPGAVGTRGILRGPGFVNNDMSLSKYFRLHGENHRLQVRAEAFNAFNHVNFGTPSLSMASPTTFGEITAYASGAAPRVMQFALRYEF
;
A
#
# COMPACT_ATOMS: atom_id res chain seq x y z
N MET A 1 8.34 15.61 40.52
CA MET A 1 9.07 14.38 40.16
C MET A 1 9.74 14.63 38.83
N ASN A 2 11.04 14.36 38.71
CA ASN A 2 11.73 14.40 37.42
C ASN A 2 12.20 12.98 37.07
N ALA A 3 12.13 12.61 35.80
CA ALA A 3 12.59 11.33 35.29
C ALA A 3 13.35 11.53 33.97
N VAL A 4 14.64 11.21 33.98
CA VAL A 4 15.48 11.14 32.78
C VAL A 4 15.56 9.69 32.32
N ASN A 5 15.28 9.43 31.06
CA ASN A 5 15.36 8.13 30.42
C ASN A 5 16.35 8.17 29.26
N TYR A 6 17.32 7.26 29.28
CA TYR A 6 18.22 6.99 28.16
C TYR A 6 17.91 5.60 27.60
N GLY A 7 17.69 5.52 26.29
CA GLY A 7 17.48 4.27 25.57
C GLY A 7 18.42 4.15 24.39
N TYR A 8 19.00 2.98 24.21
CA TYR A 8 19.72 2.58 23.01
C TYR A 8 19.12 1.27 22.49
N THR A 9 18.63 1.30 21.26
CA THR A 9 18.10 0.12 20.57
C THR A 9 18.91 -0.10 19.31
N ARG A 10 19.43 -1.32 19.10
CA ARG A 10 20.11 -1.71 17.87
C ARG A 10 19.35 -2.84 17.20
N LEU A 11 18.68 -2.53 16.09
CA LEU A 11 18.06 -3.54 15.24
C LEU A 11 19.01 -3.90 14.09
N GLY A 12 19.17 -5.19 13.83
CA GLY A 12 19.99 -5.68 12.73
C GLY A 12 19.29 -6.83 12.01
N ASN A 13 19.25 -6.77 10.69
CA ASN A 13 18.81 -7.88 9.85
C ASN A 13 19.90 -8.17 8.80
N ALA A 14 20.14 -9.45 8.53
CA ALA A 14 21.08 -9.88 7.52
C ALA A 14 20.54 -11.11 6.79
N THR A 15 20.71 -11.13 5.48
CA THR A 15 20.35 -12.25 4.62
C THR A 15 21.62 -12.72 3.92
N THR A 16 21.91 -14.02 4.03
CA THR A 16 22.95 -14.66 3.21
C THR A 16 22.40 -14.93 1.80
N GLY A 17 23.22 -14.75 0.77
CA GLY A 17 22.80 -14.93 -0.62
C GLY A 17 23.90 -15.45 -1.53
N SER A 18 23.59 -15.55 -2.82
CA SER A 18 24.54 -15.98 -3.85
C SER A 18 25.02 -14.82 -4.70
N ASP A 19 26.33 -14.78 -4.94
CA ASP A 19 26.97 -13.85 -5.87
C ASP A 19 27.02 -14.39 -7.30
N THR A 20 26.46 -15.59 -7.53
CA THR A 20 26.39 -16.19 -8.87
C THR A 20 25.17 -15.63 -9.61
N VAL A 21 25.41 -15.26 -10.88
CA VAL A 21 24.37 -14.83 -11.82
C VAL A 21 23.89 -16.04 -12.59
N VAL A 22 22.65 -16.45 -12.37
CA VAL A 22 21.98 -17.55 -13.09
C VAL A 22 20.61 -17.03 -13.55
N PRO A 23 20.20 -17.27 -14.80
CA PRO A 23 18.88 -16.85 -15.26
C PRO A 23 17.78 -17.60 -14.51
N SER A 24 16.73 -16.88 -14.11
CA SER A 24 15.56 -17.47 -13.47
C SER A 24 14.53 -17.88 -14.54
N LEU A 25 14.33 -19.19 -14.69
CA LEU A 25 13.35 -19.81 -15.58
C LEU A 25 12.50 -20.78 -14.76
N GLY A 26 11.18 -20.78 -14.96
CA GLY A 26 10.27 -21.58 -14.14
C GLY A 26 8.88 -21.70 -14.73
N PHE A 27 8.22 -22.84 -14.47
CA PHE A 27 6.84 -23.12 -14.89
C PHE A 27 5.78 -22.41 -14.01
N THR A 28 6.21 -21.84 -12.88
CA THR A 28 5.42 -21.02 -11.96
C THR A 28 6.06 -19.64 -11.85
N THR A 29 5.50 -18.74 -11.02
CA THR A 29 6.16 -17.47 -10.71
C THR A 29 7.61 -17.70 -10.28
N LEU A 30 8.52 -16.96 -10.91
CA LEU A 30 9.95 -17.11 -10.74
C LEU A 30 10.36 -16.73 -9.32
N LEU A 31 11.11 -17.61 -8.65
CA LEU A 31 11.71 -17.28 -7.36
C LEU A 31 13.04 -16.57 -7.61
N PRO A 32 13.23 -15.33 -7.10
CA PRO A 32 14.49 -14.62 -7.24
C PRO A 32 15.60 -15.35 -6.47
N THR A 33 16.82 -15.32 -7.01
CA THR A 33 17.99 -15.74 -6.23
C THR A 33 18.26 -14.67 -5.16
N ALA A 34 18.18 -15.05 -3.88
CA ALA A 34 18.44 -14.11 -2.79
C ALA A 34 19.88 -13.60 -2.87
N ARG A 35 20.04 -12.27 -2.83
CA ARG A 35 21.34 -11.59 -2.74
C ARG A 35 21.68 -11.31 -1.30
N ALA A 36 22.98 -11.29 -0.99
CA ALA A 36 23.44 -10.95 0.34
C ALA A 36 23.08 -9.50 0.66
N SER A 37 22.60 -9.24 1.88
CA SER A 37 22.32 -7.91 2.37
C SER A 37 22.41 -7.84 3.89
N GLN A 38 22.74 -6.67 4.39
CA GLN A 38 22.77 -6.34 5.81
C GLN A 38 22.18 -4.96 6.02
N ARG A 39 21.33 -4.82 7.04
CA ARG A 39 20.80 -3.55 7.51
C ARG A 39 21.01 -3.45 9.02
N VAL A 40 21.58 -2.34 9.48
CA VAL A 40 21.74 -2.02 10.90
C VAL A 40 21.12 -0.65 11.16
N ALA A 41 20.19 -0.59 12.10
CA ALA A 41 19.46 0.63 12.44
C ALA A 41 19.53 0.89 13.96
N PRO A 42 20.60 1.54 14.44
CA PRO A 42 20.69 1.98 15.82
C PRO A 42 19.84 3.24 16.05
N THR A 43 19.18 3.29 17.21
CA THR A 43 18.41 4.45 17.68
C THR A 43 18.83 4.77 19.11
N THR A 44 19.30 6.00 19.31
CA THR A 44 19.54 6.57 20.64
C THR A 44 18.41 7.54 20.97
N ASN A 45 17.79 7.39 22.14
CA ASN A 45 16.70 8.25 22.60
C ASN A 45 17.01 8.77 24.01
N VAL A 46 16.99 10.08 24.19
CA VAL A 46 17.15 10.75 25.48
C VAL A 46 15.88 11.54 25.76
N ALA A 47 15.17 11.21 26.83
CA ALA A 47 13.95 11.91 27.23
C ALA A 47 14.03 12.35 28.69
N ASP A 48 13.50 13.53 29.00
CA ASP A 48 13.33 14.04 30.36
C ASP A 48 11.86 14.48 30.54
N ASP A 49 11.26 14.05 31.66
CA ASP A 49 9.88 14.36 32.01
C ASP A 49 9.79 14.90 33.44
N LEU A 50 9.45 16.19 33.56
CA LEU A 50 9.23 16.88 34.81
C LEU A 50 7.74 17.02 35.09
N THR A 51 7.26 16.44 36.19
CA THR A 51 5.90 16.68 36.72
C THR A 51 5.95 17.51 38.00
N TRP A 52 5.21 18.62 38.01
CA TRP A 52 5.07 19.52 39.14
C TRP A 52 3.60 19.76 39.49
N THR A 53 3.19 19.31 40.67
CA THR A 53 1.84 19.53 41.20
C THR A 53 1.89 20.60 42.28
N LYS A 54 1.12 21.68 42.10
CA LYS A 54 0.94 22.74 43.10
C LYS A 54 -0.52 23.18 43.14
N GLY A 55 -1.17 22.95 44.28
CA GLY A 55 -2.57 23.31 44.48
C GLY A 55 -3.50 22.60 43.48
N ARG A 56 -4.15 23.38 42.62
CA ARG A 56 -5.10 22.89 41.59
C ARG A 56 -4.44 22.56 40.26
N HIS A 57 -3.14 22.79 40.12
CA HIS A 57 -2.38 22.60 38.88
C HIS A 57 -1.49 21.38 38.97
N THR A 58 -1.40 20.64 37.88
CA THR A 58 -0.39 19.61 37.64
C THR A 58 0.24 19.93 36.29
N ALA A 59 1.34 20.67 36.35
CA ALA A 59 2.12 21.04 35.18
C ALA A 59 3.10 19.92 34.85
N GLN A 60 3.24 19.62 33.56
CA GLN A 60 4.20 18.67 33.04
C GLN A 60 4.99 19.31 31.90
N PHE A 61 6.29 19.10 31.92
CA PHE A 61 7.23 19.57 30.92
C PHE A 61 8.10 18.40 30.51
N GLY A 62 8.53 18.37 29.26
CA GLY A 62 9.51 17.37 28.86
C GLY A 62 10.18 17.70 27.55
N VAL A 63 11.33 17.07 27.36
CA VAL A 63 12.11 17.12 26.12
C VAL A 63 12.41 15.70 25.68
N ASN A 64 12.50 15.48 24.37
CA ASN A 64 12.86 14.21 23.78
C ASN A 64 13.79 14.45 22.60
N MET A 65 14.98 13.84 22.64
CA MET A 65 15.98 13.88 21.59
C MET A 65 16.14 12.47 21.05
N ARG A 66 15.96 12.30 19.74
CA ARG A 66 16.15 11.02 19.07
C ARG A 66 17.18 11.14 17.95
N PHE A 67 18.11 10.20 17.94
CA PHE A 67 19.12 10.06 16.90
C PHE A 67 18.97 8.67 16.29
N THR A 68 18.67 8.63 15.00
CA THR A 68 18.44 7.39 14.25
C THR A 68 19.50 7.24 13.18
N GLU A 69 19.93 6.02 12.92
CA GLU A 69 20.75 5.70 11.76
C GLU A 69 20.15 4.51 11.00
N ASN A 70 20.49 4.42 9.72
CA ASN A 70 20.09 3.34 8.85
C ASN A 70 21.23 3.01 7.90
N ASP A 71 22.03 2.02 8.29
CA ASP A 71 23.21 1.58 7.56
C ASP A 71 22.86 0.33 6.76
N LEU A 72 22.95 0.45 5.44
CA LEU A 72 22.69 -0.65 4.52
C LEU A 72 23.96 -1.02 3.76
N LEU A 73 24.17 -2.33 3.65
CA LEU A 73 25.13 -2.94 2.76
C LEU A 73 24.39 -3.99 1.93
N ASN A 74 24.47 -3.93 0.60
CA ASN A 74 23.82 -4.93 -0.26
C ASN A 74 24.64 -5.26 -1.51
N PHE A 75 24.35 -6.42 -2.09
CA PHE A 75 24.92 -6.92 -3.34
C PHE A 75 23.89 -6.88 -4.48
N ASN A 76 22.95 -5.93 -4.44
CA ASN A 76 21.88 -5.81 -5.44
C ASN A 76 22.38 -5.24 -6.77
N ASN A 77 23.66 -4.89 -6.88
CA ASN A 77 24.27 -4.49 -8.15
C ASN A 77 24.46 -5.69 -9.12
N LEU A 78 24.40 -6.93 -8.64
CA LEU A 78 24.50 -8.11 -9.51
C LEU A 78 23.35 -8.14 -10.54
N PRO A 79 23.64 -8.41 -11.82
CA PRO A 79 22.62 -8.42 -12.86
C PRO A 79 21.60 -9.55 -12.66
N ASN A 80 20.39 -9.33 -13.17
CA ASN A 80 19.31 -10.29 -13.19
C ASN A 80 18.87 -10.59 -14.63
N TYR A 81 18.49 -11.84 -14.86
CA TYR A 81 18.06 -12.38 -16.15
C TYR A 81 16.87 -13.31 -15.92
N SER A 82 15.77 -13.08 -16.62
CA SER A 82 14.53 -13.82 -16.45
C SER A 82 13.64 -13.80 -17.69
N PHE A 83 12.60 -14.62 -17.64
CA PHE A 83 11.44 -14.50 -18.51
C PHE A 83 10.38 -13.60 -17.86
N ASN A 84 9.73 -12.72 -18.62
CA ASN A 84 8.53 -12.00 -18.18
C ASN A 84 7.55 -11.79 -19.33
N ARG A 85 6.28 -12.10 -19.10
CA ARG A 85 5.20 -11.84 -20.05
C ARG A 85 5.01 -10.35 -20.33
N ASN A 86 5.19 -9.48 -19.34
CA ASN A 86 4.95 -8.04 -19.48
C ASN A 86 5.97 -7.33 -20.37
N THR A 87 7.08 -8.00 -20.68
CA THR A 87 8.10 -7.51 -21.61
C THR A 87 7.94 -8.13 -23.01
N LEU A 88 6.86 -8.88 -23.24
CA LEU A 88 6.43 -9.33 -24.56
C LEU A 88 5.49 -8.31 -25.20
N LEU A 89 5.66 -8.07 -26.50
CA LEU A 89 4.69 -7.35 -27.32
C LEU A 89 3.34 -8.08 -27.27
N GLY A 90 2.26 -7.32 -27.07
CA GLY A 90 0.90 -7.87 -26.91
C GLY A 90 0.73 -8.79 -25.71
N LEU A 91 1.64 -8.74 -24.72
CA LEU A 91 1.60 -9.55 -23.51
C LEU A 91 1.47 -11.07 -23.82
N GLY A 92 2.14 -11.55 -24.87
CA GLY A 92 2.07 -12.98 -25.25
C GLY A 92 0.76 -13.42 -25.90
N ALA A 93 -0.05 -12.48 -26.41
CA ALA A 93 -1.28 -12.78 -27.14
C ALA A 93 -1.02 -13.63 -28.40
N ASP A 94 0.15 -13.47 -29.03
CA ASP A 94 0.64 -14.31 -30.12
C ASP A 94 0.70 -15.79 -29.69
N ILE A 95 1.32 -16.08 -28.54
CA ILE A 95 1.41 -17.44 -27.98
C ILE A 95 0.01 -17.98 -27.67
N ALA A 96 -0.83 -17.18 -27.02
CA ALA A 96 -2.17 -17.61 -26.65
C ALA A 96 -3.02 -17.93 -27.90
N ALA A 97 -2.95 -17.09 -28.94
CA ALA A 97 -3.66 -17.28 -30.19
C ALA A 97 -3.16 -18.53 -30.94
N ASP A 98 -1.84 -18.72 -31.03
CA ASP A 98 -1.23 -19.87 -31.70
C ASP A 98 -1.57 -21.19 -30.99
N VAL A 99 -1.56 -21.20 -29.65
CA VAL A 99 -1.95 -22.38 -28.86
C VAL A 99 -3.43 -22.71 -29.07
N VAL A 100 -4.31 -21.71 -29.05
CA VAL A 100 -5.73 -21.92 -29.33
C VAL A 100 -5.93 -22.43 -30.75
N ALA A 101 -5.28 -21.83 -31.75
CA ALA A 101 -5.35 -22.26 -33.15
C ALA A 101 -4.86 -23.69 -33.35
N TYR A 102 -3.80 -24.11 -32.64
CA TYR A 102 -3.28 -25.48 -32.69
C TYR A 102 -4.27 -26.50 -32.08
N LEU A 103 -4.96 -26.13 -31.00
CA LEU A 103 -5.91 -27.01 -30.29
C LEU A 103 -7.28 -27.08 -30.98
N GLN A 104 -7.70 -26.03 -31.68
CA GLN A 104 -9.01 -25.91 -32.32
C GLN A 104 -9.40 -27.10 -33.23
N PRO A 105 -8.52 -27.64 -34.09
CA PRO A 105 -8.84 -28.81 -34.91
C PRO A 105 -9.19 -30.06 -34.10
N THR A 106 -8.66 -30.18 -32.88
CA THR A 106 -8.84 -31.37 -32.02
C THR A 106 -10.06 -31.24 -31.11
N TYR A 107 -10.28 -30.04 -30.56
CA TYR A 107 -11.26 -29.81 -29.49
C TYR A 107 -12.44 -28.91 -29.91
N GLY A 108 -12.45 -28.41 -31.14
CA GLY A 108 -13.51 -27.57 -31.69
C GLY A 108 -13.22 -26.06 -31.60
N SER A 109 -14.05 -25.26 -32.28
CA SER A 109 -13.86 -23.80 -32.43
C SER A 109 -14.20 -22.96 -31.19
N GLY A 110 -14.85 -23.56 -30.17
CA GLY A 110 -15.30 -22.86 -28.96
C GLY A 110 -14.36 -22.97 -27.76
N ILE A 111 -13.14 -23.51 -27.94
CA ILE A 111 -12.18 -23.65 -26.85
C ILE A 111 -11.57 -22.31 -26.45
N ALA A 112 -11.26 -22.18 -25.15
CA ALA A 112 -10.54 -21.04 -24.60
C ALA A 112 -9.51 -21.52 -23.57
N LEU A 113 -8.42 -20.78 -23.42
CA LEU A 113 -7.45 -21.05 -22.37
C LEU A 113 -8.05 -20.68 -21.01
N SER A 114 -7.96 -21.59 -20.04
CA SER A 114 -8.38 -21.31 -18.66
C SER A 114 -7.51 -20.23 -18.00
N SER A 115 -6.24 -20.12 -18.41
CA SER A 115 -5.31 -19.04 -18.07
C SER A 115 -4.27 -18.85 -19.17
N SER A 116 -4.38 -17.78 -19.95
CA SER A 116 -3.39 -17.43 -20.98
C SER A 116 -2.02 -17.09 -20.37
N THR A 117 -1.99 -16.52 -19.17
CA THR A 117 -0.76 -16.19 -18.43
C THR A 117 0.06 -17.44 -18.12
N ASN A 118 -0.56 -18.49 -17.59
CA ASN A 118 0.15 -19.72 -17.24
C ASN A 118 0.73 -20.40 -18.49
N VAL A 119 -0.03 -20.39 -19.59
CA VAL A 119 0.45 -20.91 -20.89
C VAL A 119 1.66 -20.10 -21.36
N THR A 120 1.56 -18.77 -21.36
CA THR A 120 2.67 -17.89 -21.77
C THR A 120 3.93 -18.13 -20.93
N ASN A 121 3.79 -18.24 -19.61
CA ASN A 121 4.91 -18.50 -18.70
C ASN A 121 5.55 -19.88 -18.95
N ALA A 122 4.74 -20.91 -19.17
CA ALA A 122 5.22 -22.25 -19.49
C ALA A 122 6.02 -22.27 -20.80
N PHE A 123 5.55 -21.60 -21.84
CA PHE A 123 6.28 -21.47 -23.11
C PHE A 123 7.58 -20.68 -22.95
N GLY A 124 7.57 -19.60 -22.16
CA GLY A 124 8.77 -18.83 -21.82
C GLY A 124 9.85 -19.70 -21.18
N ALA A 125 9.48 -20.52 -20.19
CA ALA A 125 10.39 -21.43 -19.50
C ALA A 125 10.87 -22.59 -20.39
N LEU A 126 9.95 -23.26 -21.10
CA LEU A 126 10.27 -24.43 -21.92
C LEU A 126 11.24 -24.11 -23.06
N LEU A 127 11.19 -22.88 -23.56
CA LEU A 127 12.04 -22.43 -24.66
C LEU A 127 13.23 -21.59 -24.23
N GLY A 128 13.46 -21.47 -22.92
CA GLY A 128 14.57 -20.73 -22.34
C GLY A 128 14.58 -19.25 -22.71
N ILE A 129 13.41 -18.61 -22.84
CA ILE A 129 13.34 -17.22 -23.26
C ILE A 129 13.84 -16.31 -22.13
N VAL A 130 14.80 -15.45 -22.45
CA VAL A 130 15.28 -14.39 -21.55
C VAL A 130 14.98 -13.05 -22.19
N ASN A 131 13.79 -12.53 -21.90
CA ASN A 131 13.31 -11.25 -22.41
C ASN A 131 13.20 -10.17 -21.33
N GLN A 132 13.46 -10.51 -20.07
CA GLN A 132 13.63 -9.55 -19.00
C GLN A 132 15.04 -9.65 -18.46
N PHE A 133 15.83 -8.59 -18.56
CA PHE A 133 17.16 -8.54 -18.00
C PHE A 133 17.56 -7.11 -17.68
N GLY A 134 18.39 -6.96 -16.66
CA GLY A 134 18.82 -5.66 -16.19
C GLY A 134 19.86 -5.75 -15.11
N ALA A 135 20.42 -4.60 -14.77
CA ALA A 135 21.39 -4.44 -13.70
C ALA A 135 21.33 -3.02 -13.16
N THR A 136 21.71 -2.85 -11.90
CA THR A 136 21.99 -1.52 -11.36
C THR A 136 23.49 -1.32 -11.36
N TYR A 137 23.96 -0.42 -12.23
CA TYR A 137 25.35 0.03 -12.18
C TYR A 137 25.48 1.05 -11.06
N ASN A 138 26.32 0.75 -10.08
CA ASN A 138 26.63 1.68 -8.99
C ASN A 138 27.97 2.37 -9.26
N TYR A 139 28.08 3.63 -8.84
CA TYR A 139 29.27 4.45 -9.06
C TYR A 139 29.68 5.11 -7.74
N GLY A 140 30.99 5.31 -7.58
CA GLY A 140 31.51 6.26 -6.61
C GLY A 140 31.27 7.71 -7.06
N ILE A 141 31.37 8.65 -6.13
CA ILE A 141 31.33 10.09 -6.41
C ILE A 141 32.52 10.57 -7.29
N ASP A 142 33.52 9.70 -7.49
CA ASP A 142 34.68 9.93 -8.35
C ASP A 142 34.44 9.48 -9.81
N GLY A 143 33.21 9.06 -10.16
CA GLY A 143 32.86 8.59 -11.50
C GLY A 143 33.21 7.13 -11.77
N LYS A 144 33.87 6.43 -10.83
CA LYS A 144 34.28 5.04 -11.05
C LYS A 144 33.12 4.09 -10.78
N ALA A 145 32.87 3.18 -11.72
CA ALA A 145 31.91 2.10 -11.54
C ALA A 145 32.38 1.13 -10.45
N ILE A 146 31.47 0.77 -9.55
CA ILE A 146 31.65 -0.30 -8.57
C ILE A 146 31.42 -1.62 -9.32
N PRO A 147 32.42 -2.53 -9.38
CA PRO A 147 32.27 -3.80 -10.09
C PRO A 147 31.11 -4.64 -9.55
N PHE A 148 30.43 -5.37 -10.43
CA PHE A 148 29.40 -6.32 -10.01
C PHE A 148 29.96 -7.37 -9.03
N GLY A 149 29.17 -7.73 -8.02
CA GLY A 149 29.59 -8.63 -6.95
C GLY A 149 30.41 -7.94 -5.85
N GLN A 150 30.65 -6.62 -5.93
CA GLN A 150 31.14 -5.83 -4.80
C GLN A 150 29.96 -5.19 -4.05
N PRO A 151 30.03 -5.10 -2.71
CA PRO A 151 28.96 -4.52 -1.92
C PRO A 151 28.84 -3.01 -2.14
N VAL A 152 27.60 -2.53 -2.14
CA VAL A 152 27.26 -1.10 -2.12
C VAL A 152 26.82 -0.74 -0.71
N THR A 153 27.39 0.33 -0.15
CA THR A 153 27.05 0.82 1.20
C THR A 153 26.38 2.19 1.10
N ILE A 154 25.23 2.34 1.74
CA ILE A 154 24.50 3.61 1.87
C ILE A 154 24.05 3.75 3.31
N ALA A 155 24.26 4.93 3.90
CA ALA A 155 24.08 5.11 5.33
C ALA A 155 23.37 6.44 5.62
N PHE A 156 22.19 6.39 6.24
CA PHE A 156 21.41 7.58 6.59
C PHE A 156 21.46 7.88 8.08
N ALA A 157 21.35 9.15 8.43
CA ALA A 157 21.16 9.61 9.81
C ALA A 157 19.99 10.58 9.92
N GLY A 158 19.22 10.46 10.99
CA GLY A 158 18.10 11.33 11.36
C GLY A 158 18.31 11.91 12.75
N ARG A 159 17.81 13.13 12.96
CA ARG A 159 17.85 13.82 14.25
C ARG A 159 16.50 14.44 14.53
N GLU A 160 15.94 14.16 15.68
CA GLU A 160 14.63 14.65 16.08
C GLU A 160 14.72 15.31 17.45
N PHE A 161 14.02 16.42 17.60
CA PHE A 161 13.87 17.13 18.85
C PHE A 161 12.40 17.43 19.10
N GLU A 162 11.91 17.08 20.27
CA GLU A 162 10.59 17.48 20.73
C GLU A 162 10.71 18.11 22.11
N GLU A 163 9.85 19.08 22.37
CA GLU A 163 9.62 19.61 23.70
C GLU A 163 8.13 19.85 23.92
N TYR A 164 7.68 19.74 25.16
CA TYR A 164 6.29 20.01 25.48
C TYR A 164 6.12 20.67 26.84
N ALA A 165 5.03 21.42 26.96
CA ALA A 165 4.52 21.93 28.21
C ALA A 165 3.00 21.70 28.25
N GLN A 166 2.49 21.19 29.37
CA GLN A 166 1.06 21.04 29.59
C GLN A 166 0.69 21.27 31.04
N ASP A 167 -0.55 21.64 31.28
CA ASP A 167 -1.12 21.78 32.62
C ASP A 167 -2.47 21.07 32.69
N THR A 168 -2.66 20.31 33.76
CA THR A 168 -3.96 19.79 34.16
C THR A 168 -4.47 20.59 35.36
N PHE A 169 -5.44 21.44 35.08
CA PHE A 169 -6.04 22.37 36.02
C PHE A 169 -7.41 21.89 36.51
N LYS A 170 -7.51 21.63 37.82
CA LYS A 170 -8.79 21.37 38.49
C LYS A 170 -9.53 22.68 38.74
N TRP A 171 -10.25 23.19 37.74
CA TRP A 171 -11.04 24.42 37.86
C TRP A 171 -12.06 24.32 39.00
N LYS A 172 -12.82 23.22 39.03
CA LYS A 172 -13.73 22.85 40.12
C LYS A 172 -13.47 21.41 40.55
N ARG A 173 -14.10 20.96 41.65
CA ARG A 173 -14.00 19.56 42.11
C ARG A 173 -14.52 18.56 41.06
N ASN A 174 -15.40 19.01 40.18
CA ASN A 174 -16.07 18.23 39.15
C ASN A 174 -15.73 18.68 37.72
N LEU A 175 -14.77 19.60 37.55
CA LEU A 175 -14.36 20.11 36.24
C LEU A 175 -12.83 20.24 36.19
N THR A 176 -12.23 19.44 35.32
CA THR A 176 -10.80 19.46 35.03
C THR A 176 -10.58 19.90 33.58
N LEU A 177 -9.67 20.83 33.37
CA LEU A 177 -9.18 21.26 32.07
C LEU A 177 -7.74 20.78 31.93
N THR A 178 -7.40 20.25 30.76
CA THR A 178 -6.01 19.98 30.39
C THR A 178 -5.73 20.73 29.11
N TYR A 179 -4.62 21.46 29.06
CA TYR A 179 -4.17 22.17 27.87
C TYR A 179 -2.65 22.11 27.81
N GLY A 180 -2.12 22.12 26.60
CA GLY A 180 -0.68 22.06 26.41
C GLY A 180 -0.28 22.32 24.97
N LEU A 181 1.02 22.46 24.78
CA LEU A 181 1.65 22.64 23.50
C LEU A 181 2.87 21.73 23.43
N ARG A 182 2.98 21.02 22.31
CA ARG A 182 4.21 20.34 21.90
C ARG A 182 4.81 21.09 20.73
N TYR A 183 6.12 21.25 20.73
CA TYR A 183 6.89 21.71 19.59
C TYR A 183 7.81 20.58 19.14
N SER A 184 7.79 20.27 17.86
CA SER A 184 8.56 19.16 17.27
C SER A 184 9.46 19.71 16.16
N ILE A 185 10.62 19.09 15.99
CA ILE A 185 11.50 19.27 14.85
C ILE A 185 11.90 17.88 14.40
N TYR A 186 11.27 17.40 13.34
CA TYR A 186 11.69 16.19 12.65
C TYR A 186 12.74 16.57 11.62
N GLY A 187 14.01 16.31 11.94
CA GLY A 187 15.11 16.60 11.06
C GLY A 187 15.05 15.77 9.79
N VAL A 188 15.52 16.37 8.70
CA VAL A 188 15.59 15.73 7.39
C VAL A 188 16.66 14.65 7.42
N PRO A 189 16.32 13.38 7.10
CA PRO A 189 17.34 12.34 6.96
C PRO A 189 18.37 12.73 5.91
N TYR A 190 19.66 12.57 6.22
CA TYR A 190 20.76 12.87 5.31
C TYR A 190 21.71 11.68 5.19
N GLU A 191 22.40 11.60 4.06
CA GLU A 191 23.38 10.52 3.82
C GLU A 191 24.75 10.86 4.43
N LYS A 192 25.37 9.89 5.12
CA LYS A 192 26.58 10.05 5.94
C LYS A 192 27.90 10.02 5.17
N ASN A 193 27.93 9.43 3.98
CA ASN A 193 29.14 9.19 3.18
C ASN A 193 29.27 10.16 1.99
N GLY A 194 28.35 11.11 1.84
CA GLY A 194 28.37 12.11 0.78
C GLY A 194 27.85 11.59 -0.56
N VAL A 195 27.05 10.52 -0.55
CA VAL A 195 26.38 9.97 -1.75
C VAL A 195 24.92 10.43 -1.86
N GLU A 196 24.57 11.51 -1.16
CA GLU A 196 23.29 12.20 -1.30
C GLU A 196 23.23 12.95 -2.64
N VAL A 197 22.13 12.74 -3.38
CA VAL A 197 21.90 13.40 -4.67
C VAL A 197 20.53 14.06 -4.65
N ILE A 198 20.50 15.31 -5.11
CA ILE A 198 19.29 16.12 -5.24
C ILE A 198 19.16 16.66 -6.66
N PRO A 199 17.93 16.92 -7.14
CA PRO A 199 17.74 17.55 -8.44
C PRO A 199 18.17 19.02 -8.39
N GLN A 200 18.76 19.53 -9.48
CA GLN A 200 19.13 20.94 -9.61
C GLN A 200 17.89 21.84 -9.71
N THR A 201 16.89 21.38 -10.46
CA THR A 201 15.55 21.99 -10.52
C THR A 201 14.60 21.13 -9.70
N SER A 202 13.78 21.73 -8.83
CA SER A 202 12.88 20.95 -7.98
C SER A 202 11.94 20.06 -8.80
N LEU A 203 11.73 18.83 -8.33
CA LEU A 203 10.76 17.93 -8.95
C LEU A 203 9.34 18.52 -8.91
N SER A 204 9.01 19.33 -7.90
CA SER A 204 7.74 20.06 -7.83
C SER A 204 7.58 21.05 -8.99
N GLN A 205 8.66 21.72 -9.41
CA GLN A 205 8.64 22.59 -10.61
C GLN A 205 8.49 21.76 -11.89
N PHE A 206 9.24 20.66 -12.02
CA PHE A 206 9.12 19.72 -13.14
C PHE A 206 7.66 19.26 -13.32
N PHE A 207 7.02 18.86 -12.22
CA PHE A 207 5.64 18.44 -12.25
C PHE A 207 4.68 19.60 -12.55
N GLY A 208 4.90 20.78 -11.95
CA GLY A 208 4.10 21.99 -12.20
C GLY A 208 4.10 22.41 -13.67
N ASP A 209 5.26 22.38 -14.33
CA ASP A 209 5.40 22.68 -15.76
C ASP A 209 4.60 21.68 -16.62
N ARG A 210 4.58 20.39 -16.25
CA ARG A 210 3.77 19.36 -16.94
C ARG A 210 2.27 19.56 -16.73
N VAL A 211 1.85 19.99 -15.55
CA VAL A 211 0.44 20.33 -15.25
C VAL A 211 -0.02 21.50 -16.11
N GLY A 212 0.76 22.59 -16.17
CA GLY A 212 0.44 23.74 -17.03
C GLY A 212 0.57 23.41 -18.52
N GLY A 213 1.61 22.68 -18.88
CA GLY A 213 1.95 22.29 -20.26
C GLY A 213 0.84 21.47 -20.92
N GLN A 214 0.34 20.44 -20.25
CA GLN A 214 -0.73 19.61 -20.83
C GLN A 214 -2.02 20.43 -21.05
N ALA A 215 -2.40 21.29 -20.10
CA ALA A 215 -3.60 22.12 -20.23
C ALA A 215 -3.51 23.08 -21.43
N LEU A 216 -2.29 23.55 -21.74
CA LEU A 216 -1.98 24.42 -22.86
C LEU A 216 -1.61 23.66 -24.15
N GLY A 217 -1.60 22.33 -24.18
CA GLY A 217 -1.16 21.56 -25.35
C GLY A 217 0.31 21.80 -25.73
N ILE A 218 1.20 21.91 -24.73
CA ILE A 218 2.65 22.06 -24.92
C ILE A 218 3.31 20.68 -24.75
N PRO A 219 4.02 20.17 -25.77
CA PRO A 219 4.70 18.88 -25.71
C PRO A 219 5.69 18.76 -24.55
N SER A 220 5.82 17.56 -23.97
CA SER A 220 6.70 17.33 -22.81
C SER A 220 8.15 17.71 -23.10
N TYR A 221 8.66 17.40 -24.28
CA TYR A 221 10.03 17.74 -24.68
C TYR A 221 10.27 19.26 -24.78
N ALA A 222 9.21 20.06 -24.92
CA ALA A 222 9.27 21.51 -25.11
C ALA A 222 9.12 22.30 -23.80
N LEU A 223 8.92 21.62 -22.67
CA LEU A 223 8.80 22.26 -21.36
C LEU A 223 10.18 22.74 -20.85
N PRO A 224 10.24 23.84 -20.07
CA PRO A 224 11.51 24.36 -19.55
C PRO A 224 12.32 23.34 -18.72
N THR A 225 11.61 22.43 -18.06
CA THR A 225 12.16 21.38 -17.19
C THR A 225 12.17 20.00 -17.83
N ALA A 226 12.05 19.90 -19.16
CA ALA A 226 11.98 18.62 -19.88
C ALA A 226 13.16 17.67 -19.59
N LEU A 227 14.32 18.22 -19.21
CA LEU A 227 15.46 17.48 -18.69
C LEU A 227 15.69 17.82 -17.22
N VAL A 228 15.58 16.81 -16.36
CA VAL A 228 15.97 16.89 -14.96
C VAL A 228 17.46 16.56 -14.86
N THR A 229 18.21 17.48 -14.23
CA THR A 229 19.63 17.31 -13.93
C THR A 229 19.82 17.23 -12.43
N TYR A 230 20.73 16.38 -11.97
CA TYR A 230 21.00 16.10 -10.57
C TYR A 230 22.39 16.58 -10.16
N LYS A 231 22.57 16.89 -8.87
CA LYS A 231 23.83 17.31 -8.25
C LYS A 231 23.99 16.65 -6.88
N LEU A 232 25.22 16.64 -6.36
CA LEU A 232 25.49 16.22 -4.99
C LEU A 232 24.80 17.17 -4.00
N GLY A 233 24.18 16.59 -2.98
CA GLY A 233 23.41 17.25 -1.93
C GLY A 233 23.97 17.00 -0.54
N GLY A 234 23.27 17.52 0.47
CA GLY A 234 23.55 17.20 1.86
C GLY A 234 24.78 17.90 2.48
N PRO A 235 25.01 17.65 3.78
CA PRO A 235 25.94 18.45 4.59
C PRO A 235 27.41 18.30 4.20
N LEU A 236 27.85 17.13 3.72
CA LEU A 236 29.26 16.91 3.32
C LEU A 236 29.67 17.74 2.09
N HIS A 237 28.70 18.18 1.29
CA HIS A 237 28.92 18.98 0.09
C HIS A 237 28.54 20.45 0.28
N ASN A 238 28.22 20.89 1.52
CA ASN A 238 27.67 22.23 1.81
C ASN A 238 26.50 22.61 0.90
N ALA A 239 25.68 21.61 0.54
CA ALA A 239 24.55 21.75 -0.37
C ALA A 239 23.22 21.54 0.38
N PRO A 240 22.09 21.99 -0.19
CA PRO A 240 20.77 21.65 0.36
C PRO A 240 20.59 20.14 0.49
N GLY A 241 19.81 19.72 1.49
CA GLY A 241 19.37 18.34 1.60
C GLY A 241 18.20 18.03 0.66
N TYR A 242 17.58 16.85 0.81
CA TYR A 242 16.39 16.45 0.03
C TYR A 242 15.21 17.45 0.10
N TYR A 243 14.95 18.03 1.27
CA TYR A 243 13.90 19.04 1.52
C TYR A 243 14.28 19.91 2.72
N PRO A 244 13.64 21.07 2.93
CA PRO A 244 13.91 21.92 4.09
C PRO A 244 13.23 21.40 5.35
N THR A 245 13.93 21.49 6.49
CA THR A 245 13.36 21.23 7.82
C THR A 245 12.10 22.07 8.07
N ASP A 246 11.05 21.45 8.61
CA ASP A 246 9.86 22.16 9.07
C ASP A 246 10.06 22.62 10.53
N TYR A 247 9.94 23.93 10.75
CA TYR A 247 10.07 24.55 12.08
C TYR A 247 8.72 25.03 12.62
N LYS A 248 7.61 24.63 11.98
CA LYS A 248 6.26 25.09 12.32
C LYS A 248 5.40 23.98 12.91
N ASP A 249 6.03 22.96 13.49
CA ASP A 249 5.34 21.77 14.01
C ASP A 249 4.88 21.98 15.45
N PHE A 250 3.92 22.89 15.61
CA PHE A 250 3.26 23.20 16.88
C PHE A 250 2.01 22.34 17.04
N GLY A 251 2.05 21.40 17.98
CA GLY A 251 0.95 20.50 18.33
C GLY A 251 0.23 20.93 19.60
N PRO A 252 -0.74 21.87 19.54
CA PRO A 252 -1.58 22.19 20.66
C PRO A 252 -2.50 21.02 21.02
N ARG A 253 -2.79 20.89 22.31
CA ARG A 253 -3.78 19.95 22.83
C ARG A 253 -4.68 20.61 23.86
N VAL A 254 -5.95 20.22 23.87
CA VAL A 254 -6.92 20.64 24.87
C VAL A 254 -7.87 19.50 25.17
N SER A 255 -8.22 19.33 26.44
CA SER A 255 -9.26 18.40 26.85
C SER A 255 -9.98 18.87 28.11
N ILE A 256 -11.21 18.41 28.26
CA ILE A 256 -12.08 18.66 29.40
C ILE A 256 -12.52 17.32 29.98
N ALA A 257 -12.58 17.24 31.31
CA ALA A 257 -13.22 16.16 32.04
C ALA A 257 -14.21 16.77 33.04
N TYR A 258 -15.46 16.35 32.97
CA TYR A 258 -16.56 16.89 33.76
C TYR A 258 -17.41 15.78 34.37
N SER A 259 -17.75 15.92 35.65
CA SER A 259 -18.70 15.06 36.35
C SER A 259 -19.91 15.89 36.78
N PRO A 260 -21.15 15.45 36.50
CA PRO A 260 -22.33 16.13 36.99
C PRO A 260 -22.34 16.25 38.52
N GLU A 261 -22.88 17.36 39.03
CA GLU A 261 -23.02 17.56 40.48
C GLU A 261 -24.09 16.63 41.05
N SER A 262 -23.88 16.14 42.28
CA SER A 262 -24.84 15.27 42.97
C SER A 262 -26.20 15.97 43.10
N GLY A 263 -27.27 15.29 42.70
CA GLY A 263 -28.64 15.80 42.73
C GLY A 263 -29.01 16.72 41.56
N SER A 264 -28.06 17.10 40.70
CA SER A 264 -28.34 17.93 39.52
C SER A 264 -29.25 17.23 38.52
N LEU A 265 -29.98 18.01 37.72
CA LEU A 265 -30.79 17.47 36.63
C LEU A 265 -29.94 16.62 35.67
N LEU A 266 -28.71 17.06 35.40
CA LEU A 266 -27.80 16.33 34.53
C LEU A 266 -27.37 14.99 35.12
N GLU A 267 -27.13 14.88 36.44
CA GLU A 267 -26.88 13.58 37.08
C GLU A 267 -28.09 12.65 36.98
N LYS A 268 -29.32 13.17 37.09
CA LYS A 268 -30.54 12.35 36.96
C LYS A 268 -30.68 11.75 35.55
N VAL A 269 -30.25 12.48 34.53
CA VAL A 269 -30.29 12.02 33.12
C VAL A 269 -29.08 11.14 32.79
N ALA A 270 -27.87 11.56 33.16
CA ALA A 270 -26.62 10.88 32.85
C ALA A 270 -26.34 9.68 33.79
N GLY A 271 -26.97 9.62 34.95
CA GLY A 271 -26.72 8.63 35.98
C GLY A 271 -25.61 9.02 36.96
N LYS A 272 -25.73 8.50 38.18
CA LYS A 272 -24.81 8.74 39.29
C LYS A 272 -23.40 8.25 38.98
N GLY A 273 -22.41 9.09 39.28
CA GLY A 273 -20.99 8.77 39.04
C GLY A 273 -20.57 8.83 37.56
N SER A 274 -21.39 9.44 36.70
CA SER A 274 -21.03 9.65 35.30
C SER A 274 -19.89 10.66 35.13
N VAL A 275 -19.12 10.47 34.06
CA VAL A 275 -18.02 11.35 33.67
C VAL A 275 -18.06 11.56 32.16
N PHE A 276 -18.04 12.82 31.75
CA PHE A 276 -17.87 13.23 30.37
C PHE A 276 -16.41 13.66 30.15
N ARG A 277 -15.81 13.20 29.07
CA ARG A 277 -14.47 13.61 28.63
C ARG A 277 -14.53 13.99 27.17
N ALA A 278 -13.85 15.05 26.79
CA ALA A 278 -13.67 15.40 25.38
C ALA A 278 -12.32 16.07 25.19
N GLY A 279 -11.69 15.86 24.04
CA GLY A 279 -10.38 16.41 23.74
C GLY A 279 -10.10 16.49 22.26
N SER A 280 -9.15 17.37 21.94
CA SER A 280 -8.59 17.55 20.61
C SER A 280 -7.10 17.84 20.70
N ALA A 281 -6.34 17.33 19.74
CA ALA A 281 -4.93 17.65 19.59
C ALA A 281 -4.53 17.66 18.12
N ILE A 282 -3.52 18.48 17.79
CA ILE A 282 -2.73 18.31 16.57
C ILE A 282 -1.51 17.47 16.95
N VAL A 283 -1.34 16.34 16.27
CA VAL A 283 -0.16 15.47 16.41
C VAL A 283 0.54 15.38 15.07
N TYR A 284 1.86 15.41 15.10
CA TYR A 284 2.68 15.28 13.90
C TYR A 284 3.28 13.88 13.83
N ASP A 285 3.38 13.34 12.61
CA ASP A 285 3.95 12.02 12.38
C ASP A 285 5.44 12.16 11.99
N HIS A 286 6.25 11.19 12.38
CA HIS A 286 7.61 11.04 11.88
C HIS A 286 7.58 10.80 10.36
N TYR A 287 8.56 11.30 9.62
CA TYR A 287 8.58 11.16 8.15
C TYR A 287 10.00 11.17 7.58
N GLY A 288 10.15 10.61 6.37
CA GLY A 288 11.41 10.53 5.65
C GLY A 288 12.15 9.20 5.81
N SER A 289 11.71 8.33 6.73
CA SER A 289 12.35 7.04 6.98
C SER A 289 12.14 6.04 5.83
N ALA A 290 10.93 5.99 5.25
CA ALA A 290 10.67 5.27 3.99
C ALA A 290 11.58 5.72 2.87
N MET A 291 11.67 7.04 2.68
CA MET A 291 12.46 7.66 1.64
C MET A 291 13.94 7.29 1.77
N ALA A 292 14.51 7.41 2.97
CA ALA A 292 15.88 6.99 3.25
C ALA A 292 16.08 5.49 2.99
N ALA A 293 15.12 4.65 3.37
CA ALA A 293 15.18 3.22 3.08
C ALA A 293 15.10 2.92 1.56
N ALA A 294 14.27 3.64 0.82
CA ALA A 294 14.14 3.52 -0.62
C ALA A 294 15.46 3.86 -1.31
N PHE A 295 16.03 5.05 -1.08
CA PHE A 295 17.32 5.42 -1.67
C PHE A 295 18.48 4.55 -1.22
N ALA A 296 18.47 4.03 0.01
CA ALA A 296 19.46 3.05 0.42
C ALA A 296 19.37 1.75 -0.42
N SER A 297 18.15 1.35 -0.81
CA SER A 297 17.92 0.11 -1.58
C SER A 297 18.11 0.25 -3.09
N SER A 298 17.67 1.37 -3.69
CA SER A 298 17.71 1.61 -5.14
C SER A 298 18.90 2.47 -5.58
N GLY A 299 19.53 3.17 -4.64
CA GLY A 299 20.56 4.16 -4.89
C GLY A 299 20.02 5.48 -5.41
N SER A 300 20.90 6.47 -5.50
CA SER A 300 20.54 7.83 -5.92
C SER A 300 20.84 8.06 -7.41
N PRO A 301 20.05 8.88 -8.14
CA PRO A 301 20.29 9.15 -9.55
C PRO A 301 21.74 9.56 -9.85
N GLY A 302 22.36 8.89 -10.82
CA GLY A 302 23.76 9.11 -11.19
C GLY A 302 24.76 8.31 -10.37
N LEU A 303 24.47 7.96 -9.11
CA LEU A 303 25.29 7.01 -8.34
C LEU A 303 24.77 5.58 -8.43
N ALA A 304 23.51 5.42 -8.83
CA ALA A 304 22.91 4.18 -9.25
C ALA A 304 22.15 4.43 -10.55
N SER A 305 22.49 3.67 -11.58
CA SER A 305 21.85 3.73 -12.88
C SER A 305 21.37 2.33 -13.22
N THR A 306 20.06 2.13 -13.08
CA THR A 306 19.41 0.90 -13.50
C THR A 306 19.30 0.88 -15.01
N VAL A 307 19.79 -0.20 -15.61
CA VAL A 307 19.51 -0.55 -17.00
C VAL A 307 18.57 -1.74 -17.02
N ALA A 308 17.66 -1.74 -17.98
CA ALA A 308 16.77 -2.86 -18.27
C ALA A 308 16.83 -3.15 -19.78
N GLN A 309 16.16 -4.21 -20.22
CA GLN A 309 16.02 -4.45 -21.66
C GLN A 309 15.40 -3.21 -22.35
N PRO A 310 15.98 -2.74 -23.47
CA PRO A 310 15.63 -1.44 -24.05
C PRO A 310 14.30 -1.43 -24.80
N VAL A 311 13.87 -2.60 -25.30
CA VAL A 311 12.65 -2.75 -26.09
C VAL A 311 11.93 -4.03 -25.69
N ASN A 312 10.59 -3.98 -25.73
CA ASN A 312 9.79 -5.19 -25.65
C ASN A 312 10.12 -6.07 -26.86
N THR A 313 10.18 -7.38 -26.64
CA THR A 313 10.44 -8.37 -27.70
C THR A 313 9.16 -9.14 -27.99
N ASN A 314 9.07 -9.82 -29.11
CA ASN A 314 8.04 -10.85 -29.29
C ASN A 314 8.68 -12.23 -29.08
N PHE A 315 7.86 -13.25 -29.08
CA PHE A 315 8.31 -14.63 -28.86
C PHE A 315 9.37 -15.10 -29.88
N THR A 316 9.31 -14.57 -31.10
CA THR A 316 10.21 -14.93 -32.20
C THR A 316 11.56 -14.21 -32.08
N THR A 317 11.59 -12.98 -31.58
CA THR A 317 12.79 -12.12 -31.52
C THR A 317 13.52 -12.15 -30.17
N ALA A 318 12.92 -12.72 -29.12
CA ALA A 318 13.52 -12.79 -27.80
C ALA A 318 14.75 -13.72 -27.75
N PHE A 319 15.71 -13.39 -26.88
CA PHE A 319 16.92 -14.20 -26.66
C PHE A 319 16.57 -15.57 -26.08
N ARG A 320 17.29 -16.62 -26.50
CA ARG A 320 17.13 -18.00 -26.01
C ARG A 320 18.36 -18.47 -25.27
N TYR A 321 18.18 -18.85 -24.01
CA TYR A 321 19.22 -19.42 -23.16
C TYR A 321 19.46 -20.88 -23.52
N ALA A 322 20.68 -21.19 -23.98
CA ALA A 322 21.09 -22.53 -24.41
C ALA A 322 22.14 -23.17 -23.46
N GLY A 323 22.20 -22.72 -22.20
CA GLY A 323 23.16 -23.23 -21.20
C GLY A 323 24.49 -22.48 -21.12
N SER A 324 24.81 -21.63 -22.11
CA SER A 324 25.98 -20.74 -22.10
C SER A 324 25.64 -19.39 -22.74
N GLY A 325 26.06 -18.29 -22.11
CA GLY A 325 25.80 -16.93 -22.59
C GLY A 325 24.52 -16.30 -22.04
N LEU A 326 24.54 -14.98 -21.85
CA LEU A 326 23.43 -14.16 -21.37
C LEU A 326 23.29 -12.92 -22.27
N PRO A 327 22.11 -12.30 -22.36
CA PRO A 327 21.95 -11.03 -23.06
C PRO A 327 22.96 -9.99 -22.58
N THR A 328 23.56 -9.25 -23.53
CA THR A 328 24.46 -8.16 -23.20
C THR A 328 23.70 -7.04 -22.50
N LEU A 329 24.18 -6.63 -21.33
CA LEU A 329 23.61 -5.50 -20.61
C LEU A 329 23.89 -4.19 -21.38
N PRO A 330 22.92 -3.27 -21.45
CA PRO A 330 23.20 -1.93 -21.92
C PRO A 330 24.33 -1.29 -21.10
N ALA A 331 25.23 -0.56 -21.78
CA ALA A 331 26.21 0.25 -21.10
C ALA A 331 25.51 1.36 -20.31
N SER A 332 26.10 1.74 -19.18
CA SER A 332 25.61 2.82 -18.35
C SER A 332 26.77 3.74 -17.99
N ALA A 333 26.44 5.00 -17.68
CA ALA A 333 27.36 5.97 -17.13
C ALA A 333 26.78 6.57 -15.84
N GLY A 334 27.66 7.03 -14.96
CA GLY A 334 27.29 7.61 -13.68
C GLY A 334 28.52 8.12 -12.92
N GLY A 335 28.28 8.63 -11.72
CA GLY A 335 29.28 9.12 -10.78
C GLY A 335 29.90 10.47 -11.13
N ALA A 336 29.58 11.06 -12.29
CA ALA A 336 29.95 12.43 -12.65
C ALA A 336 28.77 13.38 -12.41
N PHE A 337 28.98 14.40 -11.58
CA PHE A 337 27.99 15.44 -11.28
C PHE A 337 28.40 16.81 -11.84
N PRO A 338 27.45 17.60 -12.40
CA PRO A 338 26.01 17.32 -12.50
C PRO A 338 25.68 16.17 -13.45
N TYR A 339 24.68 15.36 -13.08
CA TYR A 339 24.25 14.17 -13.82
C TYR A 339 22.88 14.40 -14.46
N THR A 340 22.81 14.31 -15.77
CA THR A 340 21.54 14.33 -16.51
C THR A 340 21.28 12.92 -17.04
N PRO A 341 20.24 12.21 -16.55
CA PRO A 341 19.85 10.93 -17.12
C PRO A 341 19.68 11.02 -18.65
N PRO A 342 20.05 9.96 -19.40
CA PRO A 342 19.91 9.96 -20.84
C PRO A 342 18.44 10.02 -21.27
N ILE A 343 18.20 10.52 -22.49
CA ILE A 343 16.88 10.44 -23.13
C ILE A 343 16.62 8.98 -23.49
N ILE A 344 15.45 8.46 -23.10
CA ILE A 344 15.06 7.08 -23.42
C ILE A 344 14.29 7.05 -24.74
N GLN A 345 14.60 6.04 -25.57
CA GLN A 345 14.01 5.87 -26.89
C GLN A 345 12.77 4.95 -26.90
N GLY A 346 12.44 4.32 -25.77
CA GLY A 346 11.33 3.40 -25.56
C GLY A 346 11.50 2.62 -24.24
N GLY A 347 10.49 1.84 -23.86
CA GLY A 347 10.53 0.97 -22.67
C GLY A 347 10.15 1.65 -21.34
N PHE A 348 10.34 0.91 -20.25
CA PHE A 348 10.09 1.35 -18.88
C PHE A 348 11.40 1.76 -18.21
N THR A 349 11.50 3.02 -17.79
CA THR A 349 12.59 3.50 -16.94
C THR A 349 11.99 4.36 -15.85
N THR A 350 12.31 4.04 -14.61
CA THR A 350 11.70 4.65 -13.45
C THR A 350 12.78 5.15 -12.50
N PHE A 351 12.49 6.26 -11.84
CA PHE A 351 13.35 6.80 -10.78
C PHE A 351 12.49 7.15 -9.57
N SER A 352 13.10 7.04 -8.39
CA SER A 352 12.50 7.59 -7.17
C SER A 352 12.94 9.03 -6.98
N GLY A 353 12.01 9.87 -6.52
CA GLY A 353 12.23 11.28 -6.27
C GLY A 353 11.70 11.71 -4.92
N VAL A 354 12.06 12.93 -4.53
CA VAL A 354 11.50 13.59 -3.34
C VAL A 354 11.08 14.99 -3.73
N SER A 355 9.87 15.36 -3.33
CA SER A 355 9.40 16.73 -3.45
C SER A 355 10.29 17.64 -2.61
N SER A 356 10.87 18.68 -3.20
CA SER A 356 11.80 19.57 -2.48
C SER A 356 11.10 20.45 -1.43
N ASP A 357 9.78 20.37 -1.34
CA ASP A 357 8.91 21.14 -0.46
C ASP A 357 8.15 20.26 0.55
N LEU A 358 8.65 19.05 0.83
CA LEU A 358 8.08 18.18 1.86
C LEU A 358 7.98 18.87 3.22
N LYS A 359 6.91 18.55 3.94
CA LYS A 359 6.52 19.05 5.26
C LYS A 359 6.09 17.90 6.17
N ALA A 360 6.10 18.16 7.47
CA ALA A 360 5.65 17.18 8.43
C ALA A 360 4.15 16.86 8.24
N PRO A 361 3.79 15.56 8.11
CA PRO A 361 2.40 15.14 8.17
C PRO A 361 1.82 15.42 9.57
N TYR A 362 0.53 15.71 9.63
CA TYR A 362 -0.13 15.92 10.92
C TYR A 362 -1.57 15.39 10.89
N SER A 363 -2.08 15.08 12.08
CA SER A 363 -3.45 14.63 12.30
C SER A 363 -4.16 15.48 13.33
N TYR A 364 -5.42 15.83 13.07
CA TYR A 364 -6.34 16.22 14.13
C TYR A 364 -6.86 14.95 14.80
N VAL A 365 -6.55 14.78 16.09
CA VAL A 365 -7.07 13.68 16.91
C VAL A 365 -8.19 14.23 17.77
N LEU A 366 -9.37 13.65 17.64
CA LEU A 366 -10.59 14.04 18.33
C LEU A 366 -11.07 12.87 19.19
N ASN A 367 -11.46 13.13 20.42
CA ASN A 367 -12.14 12.14 21.24
C ASN A 367 -13.26 12.77 22.08
N ALA A 368 -14.31 12.01 22.27
CA ALA A 368 -15.37 12.30 23.24
C ALA A 368 -15.80 11.00 23.89
N ASN A 369 -16.09 11.02 25.18
CA ASN A 369 -16.38 9.83 25.94
C ASN A 369 -17.32 10.14 27.09
N TYR A 370 -18.31 9.29 27.27
CA TYR A 370 -19.17 9.24 28.43
C TYR A 370 -18.98 7.88 29.12
N ALA A 371 -18.63 7.90 30.40
CA ALA A 371 -18.50 6.71 31.22
C ALA A 371 -19.40 6.80 32.44
N ARG A 372 -19.97 5.67 32.87
CA ARG A 372 -20.67 5.58 34.16
C ARG A 372 -20.55 4.20 34.80
N PRO A 373 -20.58 4.13 36.14
CA PRO A 373 -20.83 2.86 36.82
C PRO A 373 -22.26 2.38 36.56
N LEU A 374 -22.41 1.07 36.56
CA LEU A 374 -23.67 0.34 36.50
C LEU A 374 -23.79 -0.56 37.74
N PRO A 375 -24.98 -1.10 38.06
CA PRO A 375 -25.14 -2.05 39.16
C PRO A 375 -24.20 -3.26 39.07
N HIS A 376 -23.96 -3.94 40.19
CA HIS A 376 -23.17 -5.18 40.28
C HIS A 376 -21.69 -5.05 39.87
N GLY A 377 -21.10 -3.86 40.03
CA GLY A 377 -19.70 -3.60 39.73
C GLY A 377 -19.39 -3.48 38.23
N MET A 378 -20.42 -3.31 37.39
CA MET A 378 -20.26 -3.09 35.96
C MET A 378 -19.94 -1.61 35.67
N SER A 379 -19.31 -1.34 34.53
CA SER A 379 -19.13 0.00 33.99
C SER A 379 -19.42 0.02 32.50
N LEU A 380 -20.08 1.09 32.05
CA LEU A 380 -20.35 1.36 30.64
C LEU A 380 -19.56 2.59 30.21
N GLU A 381 -18.94 2.49 29.05
CA GLU A 381 -18.28 3.58 28.35
C GLU A 381 -18.82 3.66 26.93
N ILE A 382 -19.14 4.87 26.46
CA ILE A 382 -19.54 5.15 25.09
C ILE A 382 -18.66 6.29 24.59
N GLY A 383 -17.95 6.03 23.51
CA GLY A 383 -16.95 6.95 22.95
C GLY A 383 -17.19 7.30 21.49
N TYR A 384 -16.60 8.41 21.10
CA TYR A 384 -16.32 8.81 19.74
C TYR A 384 -14.82 9.02 19.59
N VAL A 385 -14.26 8.52 18.49
CA VAL A 385 -12.86 8.71 18.09
C VAL A 385 -12.84 9.25 16.67
N GLY A 386 -12.08 10.32 16.45
CA GLY A 386 -11.81 10.87 15.13
C GLY A 386 -10.32 11.05 14.90
N ARG A 387 -9.82 10.69 13.72
CA ARG A 387 -8.46 11.03 13.27
C ARG A 387 -8.51 11.54 11.84
N LEU A 388 -8.14 12.79 11.63
CA LEU A 388 -8.15 13.44 10.32
C LEU A 388 -6.70 13.75 9.95
N ALA A 389 -6.09 12.93 9.09
CA ALA A 389 -4.71 13.10 8.67
C ALA A 389 -4.61 14.01 7.44
N HIS A 390 -3.64 14.90 7.47
CA HIS A 390 -3.33 15.88 6.43
C HIS A 390 -1.85 15.80 6.10
N ARG A 391 -1.52 16.09 4.83
CA ARG A 391 -0.14 16.08 4.34
C ARG A 391 0.54 14.72 4.54
N GLY A 392 -0.22 13.63 4.56
CA GLY A 392 0.33 12.29 4.59
C GLY A 392 1.31 12.10 3.44
N ILE A 393 2.38 11.33 3.67
CA ILE A 393 3.33 11.03 2.62
C ILE A 393 2.78 9.92 1.73
N LEU A 394 2.68 10.22 0.44
CA LEU A 394 2.37 9.25 -0.62
C LEU A 394 3.44 9.37 -1.70
N GLN A 395 3.51 8.37 -2.57
CA GLN A 395 4.24 8.47 -3.84
C GLN A 395 3.31 9.03 -4.92
N GLN A 396 3.86 9.90 -5.76
CA GLN A 396 3.16 10.49 -6.90
C GLN A 396 4.09 10.43 -8.10
N ASP A 397 3.62 9.77 -9.17
CA ASP A 397 4.39 9.63 -10.40
C ASP A 397 4.40 10.94 -11.20
N PHE A 398 5.46 11.71 -11.05
CA PHE A 398 5.65 12.95 -11.82
C PHE A 398 5.96 12.69 -13.29
N GLY A 399 6.31 11.45 -13.63
CA GLY A 399 6.57 10.97 -14.99
C GLY A 399 5.31 10.55 -15.75
N GLN A 400 4.14 10.53 -15.09
CA GLN A 400 2.88 10.11 -15.68
C GLN A 400 2.65 10.78 -17.05
N PRO A 401 2.30 10.02 -18.11
CA PRO A 401 2.01 10.58 -19.42
C PRO A 401 0.90 11.62 -19.34
N MET A 402 1.00 12.71 -20.11
CA MET A 402 0.07 13.84 -20.04
C MET A 402 -1.33 13.50 -20.58
N THR A 403 -2.13 12.76 -19.80
CA THR A 403 -3.47 12.29 -20.18
C THR A 403 -4.48 13.42 -20.39
N LYS A 404 -4.24 14.62 -19.82
CA LYS A 404 -5.04 15.83 -20.06
C LYS A 404 -4.39 16.80 -21.05
N PHE A 405 -3.52 16.31 -21.93
CA PHE A 405 -2.98 17.11 -23.02
C PHE A 405 -4.11 17.60 -23.93
N THR A 406 -4.23 18.92 -24.08
CA THR A 406 -5.27 19.58 -24.86
C THR A 406 -4.83 19.76 -26.31
N ASP A 407 -5.62 19.26 -27.26
CA ASP A 407 -5.49 19.67 -28.66
C ASP A 407 -6.00 21.11 -28.82
N LYS A 408 -5.11 22.03 -29.21
CA LYS A 408 -5.43 23.45 -29.37
C LYS A 408 -6.49 23.72 -30.45
N ALA A 409 -6.59 22.85 -31.46
CA ALA A 409 -7.52 23.05 -32.57
C ALA A 409 -8.96 22.69 -32.19
N SER A 410 -9.15 21.59 -31.46
CA SER A 410 -10.48 21.11 -31.06
C SER A 410 -10.90 21.45 -29.63
N GLY A 411 -9.95 21.77 -28.75
CA GLY A 411 -10.15 21.90 -27.31
C GLY A 411 -10.35 20.55 -26.58
N GLN A 412 -10.31 19.43 -27.31
CA GLN A 412 -10.46 18.08 -26.75
C GLN A 412 -9.14 17.64 -26.09
N THR A 413 -9.22 16.96 -24.95
CA THR A 413 -8.05 16.30 -24.34
C THR A 413 -7.89 14.87 -24.83
N TRP A 414 -6.69 14.31 -24.70
CA TRP A 414 -6.44 12.89 -25.01
C TRP A 414 -7.40 11.95 -24.27
N ALA A 415 -7.59 12.16 -22.95
CA ALA A 415 -8.51 11.36 -22.14
C ALA A 415 -9.97 11.46 -22.63
N GLN A 416 -10.42 12.64 -23.05
CA GLN A 416 -11.78 12.82 -23.59
C GLN A 416 -11.96 12.07 -24.92
N ALA A 417 -11.01 12.20 -25.86
CA ALA A 417 -11.06 11.49 -27.14
C ALA A 417 -11.02 9.97 -26.95
N SER A 418 -10.12 9.51 -26.08
CA SER A 418 -9.95 8.09 -25.77
C SER A 418 -11.18 7.49 -25.07
N THR A 419 -11.88 8.26 -24.24
CA THR A 419 -13.13 7.83 -23.59
C THR A 419 -14.24 7.53 -24.61
N VAL A 420 -14.30 8.25 -25.73
CA VAL A 420 -15.26 7.95 -26.81
C VAL A 420 -14.98 6.57 -27.39
N LEU A 421 -13.71 6.24 -27.66
CA LEU A 421 -13.31 4.92 -28.15
C LEU A 421 -13.59 3.82 -27.13
N ALA A 422 -13.35 4.09 -25.85
CA ALA A 422 -13.69 3.15 -24.77
C ALA A 422 -15.18 2.83 -24.70
N ASN A 423 -16.05 3.83 -24.91
CA ASN A 423 -17.49 3.63 -24.96
C ASN A 423 -17.93 2.75 -26.15
N LEU A 424 -17.28 2.87 -27.31
CA LEU A 424 -17.55 2.00 -28.47
C LEU A 424 -17.22 0.53 -28.17
N ASN A 425 -16.07 0.27 -27.54
CA ASN A 425 -15.73 -1.10 -27.13
C ASN A 425 -16.71 -1.63 -26.07
N ASN A 426 -17.07 -0.79 -25.09
CA ASN A 426 -18.01 -1.16 -24.03
C ASN A 426 -19.44 -1.46 -24.54
N SER A 427 -19.84 -0.88 -25.69
CA SER A 427 -21.10 -1.21 -26.37
C SER A 427 -21.05 -2.50 -27.20
N GLY A 428 -19.87 -3.12 -27.31
CA GLY A 428 -19.66 -4.42 -27.97
C GLY A 428 -18.93 -4.34 -29.31
N LEU A 429 -18.44 -3.17 -29.74
CA LEU A 429 -17.63 -3.05 -30.96
C LEU A 429 -16.26 -3.75 -30.77
N THR A 430 -15.89 -4.62 -31.69
CA THR A 430 -14.64 -5.40 -31.63
C THR A 430 -13.58 -4.93 -32.64
N PRO A 431 -12.27 -5.17 -32.39
CA PRO A 431 -11.21 -4.85 -33.34
C PRO A 431 -11.39 -5.50 -34.72
N ALA A 432 -11.91 -6.73 -34.74
CA ALA A 432 -12.17 -7.46 -35.99
C ALA A 432 -13.24 -6.77 -36.84
N GLN A 433 -14.31 -6.27 -36.20
CA GLN A 433 -15.35 -5.50 -36.89
C GLN A 433 -14.82 -4.17 -37.42
N VAL A 434 -13.97 -3.49 -36.66
CA VAL A 434 -13.35 -2.22 -37.10
C VAL A 434 -12.36 -2.45 -38.25
N LYS A 435 -11.59 -3.54 -38.23
CA LYS A 435 -10.71 -3.91 -39.35
C LYS A 435 -11.50 -4.19 -40.63
N ALA A 436 -12.67 -4.81 -40.52
CA ALA A 436 -13.54 -5.10 -41.66
C ALA A 436 -14.30 -3.85 -42.16
N ASN A 437 -14.78 -3.01 -41.24
CA ASN A 437 -15.46 -1.76 -41.54
C ASN A 437 -14.96 -0.61 -40.63
N PRO A 438 -13.92 0.12 -41.06
CA PRO A 438 -13.31 1.19 -40.28
C PRO A 438 -14.25 2.38 -39.99
N SER A 439 -15.31 2.55 -40.78
CA SER A 439 -16.28 3.65 -40.58
C SER A 439 -17.15 3.48 -39.33
N LEU A 440 -17.07 2.33 -38.66
CA LEU A 440 -17.74 2.07 -37.38
C LEU A 440 -17.16 2.91 -36.23
N VAL A 441 -15.95 3.44 -36.40
CA VAL A 441 -15.31 4.35 -35.44
C VAL A 441 -15.39 5.79 -35.98
N PRO A 442 -16.22 6.66 -35.39
CA PRO A 442 -16.28 8.07 -35.79
C PRO A 442 -14.93 8.76 -35.54
N GLU A 443 -14.48 9.57 -36.50
CA GLU A 443 -13.22 10.29 -36.35
C GLU A 443 -13.30 11.31 -35.22
N GLN A 444 -12.42 11.16 -34.22
CA GLN A 444 -12.22 12.15 -33.18
C GLN A 444 -11.22 13.21 -33.63
N PRO A 445 -11.53 14.51 -33.45
CA PRO A 445 -10.62 15.60 -33.81
C PRO A 445 -9.22 15.44 -33.22
N PHE A 446 -9.11 14.98 -31.96
CA PHE A 446 -7.81 14.80 -31.31
C PHE A 446 -6.88 13.87 -32.08
N PHE A 447 -7.32 12.67 -32.46
CA PHE A 447 -6.46 11.71 -33.16
C PHE A 447 -6.11 12.19 -34.56
N ALA A 448 -7.06 12.83 -35.26
CA ALA A 448 -6.82 13.40 -36.58
C ALA A 448 -5.77 14.53 -36.56
N ASN A 449 -5.81 15.39 -35.54
CA ASN A 449 -4.95 16.56 -35.41
C ASN A 449 -3.57 16.19 -34.84
N ILE A 450 -3.52 15.35 -33.80
CA ILE A 450 -2.31 15.06 -33.05
C ILE A 450 -1.54 13.86 -33.61
N PHE A 451 -2.23 12.88 -34.19
CA PHE A 451 -1.62 11.64 -34.72
C PHE A 451 -1.98 11.39 -36.19
N PRO A 452 -1.79 12.36 -37.10
CA PRO A 452 -2.16 12.18 -38.50
C PRO A 452 -1.42 11.00 -39.17
N GLY A 453 -0.23 10.66 -38.68
CA GLY A 453 0.60 9.58 -39.21
C GLY A 453 0.07 8.16 -38.97
N ILE A 454 -0.90 7.96 -38.06
CA ILE A 454 -1.46 6.62 -37.80
C ILE A 454 -2.52 6.23 -38.84
N LYS A 455 -2.99 7.20 -39.64
CA LYS A 455 -3.98 6.95 -40.68
C LYS A 455 -3.45 5.90 -41.64
N ASN A 456 -4.24 4.85 -41.88
CA ASN A 456 -3.89 3.72 -42.76
C ASN A 456 -2.67 2.89 -42.31
N LEU A 457 -2.19 3.03 -41.07
CA LEU A 457 -0.96 2.36 -40.62
C LEU A 457 -1.18 0.87 -40.33
N TYR A 458 -2.18 0.55 -39.52
CA TYR A 458 -2.50 -0.83 -39.12
C TYR A 458 -3.66 -1.41 -39.91
N ILE A 459 -4.65 -0.57 -40.22
CA ILE A 459 -5.82 -0.88 -41.03
C ILE A 459 -6.12 0.30 -41.95
N ASN A 460 -6.66 0.06 -43.15
CA ASN A 460 -7.19 1.15 -43.97
C ASN A 460 -8.30 1.88 -43.19
N GLY A 461 -8.32 3.21 -43.14
CA GLY A 461 -9.30 3.95 -42.35
C GLY A 461 -8.78 5.25 -41.74
N SER A 462 -9.57 5.82 -40.84
CA SER A 462 -9.25 7.07 -40.16
C SER A 462 -8.19 6.90 -39.05
N ALA A 463 -7.69 8.01 -38.48
CA ALA A 463 -6.72 7.95 -37.40
C ALA A 463 -7.33 7.29 -36.15
N SER A 464 -8.59 7.61 -35.85
CA SER A 464 -9.32 7.06 -34.71
C SER A 464 -9.59 5.57 -34.85
N ALA A 465 -9.92 5.10 -36.05
CA ALA A 465 -10.11 3.67 -36.32
C ALA A 465 -8.80 2.87 -36.14
N ASN A 466 -7.67 3.44 -36.58
CA ASN A 466 -6.36 2.82 -36.37
C ASN A 466 -5.96 2.81 -34.89
N PHE A 467 -6.21 3.89 -34.16
CA PHE A 467 -5.89 3.94 -32.72
C PHE A 467 -6.80 3.01 -31.91
N PHE A 468 -8.07 2.90 -32.26
CA PHE A 468 -8.97 1.89 -31.69
C PHE A 468 -8.44 0.46 -31.93
N TYR A 469 -8.04 0.17 -33.17
CA TYR A 469 -7.50 -1.14 -33.53
C TYR A 469 -6.20 -1.43 -32.79
N ASP A 470 -5.34 -0.44 -32.60
CA ASP A 470 -4.10 -0.59 -31.85
C ASP A 470 -4.35 -0.91 -30.37
N VAL A 471 -5.14 -0.08 -29.69
CA VAL A 471 -5.46 -0.26 -28.26
C VAL A 471 -6.10 -1.61 -27.98
N TYR A 472 -7.12 -2.00 -28.75
CA TYR A 472 -7.88 -3.22 -28.46
C TYR A 472 -7.38 -4.46 -29.19
N GLY A 473 -6.76 -4.30 -30.37
CA GLY A 473 -6.22 -5.40 -31.17
C GLY A 473 -4.80 -5.79 -30.80
N ASN A 474 -3.93 -4.81 -30.49
CA ASN A 474 -2.53 -5.06 -30.13
C ASN A 474 -2.28 -5.02 -28.62
N TYR A 475 -2.99 -4.17 -27.87
CA TYR A 475 -2.71 -3.91 -26.45
C TYR A 475 -3.86 -4.26 -25.48
N SER A 476 -4.83 -5.07 -25.92
CA SER A 476 -5.91 -5.63 -25.08
C SER A 476 -6.67 -4.60 -24.22
N GLY A 477 -6.83 -3.36 -24.70
CA GLY A 477 -7.52 -2.28 -24.00
C GLY A 477 -6.64 -1.34 -23.19
N SER A 478 -5.30 -1.49 -23.24
CA SER A 478 -4.34 -0.60 -22.58
C SER A 478 -4.12 0.68 -23.40
N PHE A 479 -4.71 1.78 -22.97
CA PHE A 479 -4.66 3.04 -23.73
C PHE A 479 -3.30 3.73 -23.69
N LEU A 480 -2.56 3.64 -22.59
CA LEU A 480 -1.24 4.25 -22.50
C LEU A 480 -0.15 3.44 -23.22
N ASP A 481 -0.34 2.13 -23.42
CA ASP A 481 0.51 1.37 -24.36
C ASP A 481 0.30 1.86 -25.79
N GLY A 482 -0.96 2.03 -26.22
CA GLY A 482 -1.26 2.64 -27.51
C GLY A 482 -0.70 4.07 -27.61
N LEU A 483 -0.80 4.88 -26.55
CA LEU A 483 -0.20 6.22 -26.54
C LEU A 483 1.34 6.16 -26.63
N ASN A 484 1.98 5.25 -25.91
CA ASN A 484 3.43 5.06 -25.96
C ASN A 484 3.91 4.65 -27.36
N ASP A 485 3.16 3.78 -28.04
CA ASP A 485 3.40 3.43 -29.44
C ASP A 485 3.35 4.68 -30.33
N MET A 486 2.30 5.50 -30.18
CA MET A 486 2.15 6.72 -30.98
C MET A 486 3.16 7.82 -30.65
N ASP A 487 3.63 7.88 -29.40
CA ASP A 487 4.45 8.97 -28.87
C ASP A 487 5.95 8.71 -28.97
N ARG A 488 6.40 7.44 -28.87
CA ARG A 488 7.83 7.12 -28.73
C ARG A 488 8.35 6.15 -29.77
N ILE A 489 7.50 5.31 -30.36
CA ILE A 489 7.96 4.37 -31.39
C ILE A 489 8.23 5.13 -32.68
N ARG A 490 9.51 5.11 -33.09
CA ARG A 490 9.94 5.73 -34.35
C ARG A 490 9.52 4.84 -35.51
N GLN A 491 8.87 5.46 -36.48
CA GLN A 491 8.59 4.89 -37.78
C GLN A 491 9.91 4.57 -38.51
N PRO A 492 9.91 3.69 -39.54
CA PRO A 492 11.12 3.33 -40.29
C PRO A 492 11.89 4.51 -40.89
N ASN A 493 11.21 5.64 -41.12
CA ASN A 493 11.79 6.90 -41.60
C ASN A 493 12.40 7.78 -40.48
N GLY A 494 12.41 7.30 -39.23
CA GLY A 494 12.96 7.98 -38.06
C GLY A 494 12.02 8.97 -37.34
N THR A 495 10.81 9.21 -37.86
CA THR A 495 9.83 10.14 -37.24
C THR A 495 8.87 9.43 -36.28
N CYS A 496 8.31 10.12 -35.29
CA CYS A 496 7.19 9.60 -34.49
C CYS A 496 5.84 9.94 -35.14
N ILE A 497 4.78 9.24 -34.74
CA ILE A 497 3.43 9.40 -35.29
C ILE A 497 2.80 10.74 -34.86
N SER A 498 3.16 11.24 -33.69
CA SER A 498 2.71 12.54 -33.20
C SER A 498 3.18 13.69 -34.10
N LEU A 499 2.27 14.64 -34.38
CA LEU A 499 2.52 15.87 -35.13
C LEU A 499 3.68 16.70 -34.53
N TYR A 500 3.81 16.70 -33.21
CA TYR A 500 4.85 17.45 -32.50
C TYR A 500 6.18 16.70 -32.44
N GLY A 501 6.24 15.45 -32.88
CA GLY A 501 7.41 14.59 -32.76
C GLY A 501 7.40 13.71 -31.51
N CYS A 502 8.52 13.03 -31.26
CA CYS A 502 8.61 12.04 -30.19
C CYS A 502 8.57 12.70 -28.80
N ASN A 503 8.12 11.95 -27.78
CA ASN A 503 8.05 12.41 -26.38
C ASN A 503 7.18 13.67 -26.22
N THR A 504 6.07 13.72 -26.95
CA THR A 504 5.03 14.74 -26.80
C THR A 504 4.28 14.56 -25.48
N PHE A 505 4.01 13.33 -25.04
CA PHE A 505 3.23 13.05 -23.83
C PHE A 505 4.09 12.52 -22.68
N PHE A 506 5.00 11.59 -23.02
CA PHE A 506 5.93 11.00 -22.08
C PHE A 506 7.13 11.93 -21.84
N PRO A 507 7.69 11.97 -20.61
CA PRO A 507 8.92 12.70 -20.36
C PRO A 507 10.11 12.10 -21.13
N LEU A 508 11.17 12.90 -21.29
CA LEU A 508 12.34 12.50 -22.08
C LEU A 508 13.15 11.38 -21.43
N GLN A 509 13.24 11.38 -20.10
CA GLN A 509 14.22 10.57 -19.36
C GLN A 509 13.62 9.35 -18.64
N ASN A 510 12.29 9.28 -18.53
CA ASN A 510 11.61 8.21 -17.80
C ASN A 510 10.25 7.88 -18.42
N SER A 511 9.62 6.84 -17.90
CA SER A 511 8.21 6.49 -18.13
C SER A 511 7.41 6.52 -16.82
N GLY A 512 8.12 6.63 -15.68
CA GLY A 512 7.60 6.93 -14.35
C GLY A 512 8.67 7.62 -13.48
N LEU A 513 8.27 8.54 -12.61
CA LEU A 513 9.12 9.24 -11.65
C LEU A 513 8.35 9.34 -10.32
N GLU A 514 8.42 8.28 -9.52
CA GLU A 514 7.71 8.20 -8.24
C GLU A 514 8.34 9.14 -7.20
N ALA A 515 7.71 10.27 -6.95
CA ALA A 515 8.17 11.26 -5.99
C ALA A 515 7.40 11.15 -4.67
N TYR A 516 8.12 11.17 -3.54
CA TYR A 516 7.50 11.34 -2.22
C TYR A 516 6.94 12.76 -2.07
N VAL A 517 5.63 12.86 -1.78
CA VAL A 517 4.87 14.13 -1.71
C VAL A 517 3.92 14.17 -0.50
N ASN A 518 3.50 15.37 -0.08
CA ASN A 518 2.47 15.58 0.94
C ASN A 518 1.03 15.55 0.39
N ALA A 519 0.70 14.55 -0.42
CA ALA A 519 -0.61 14.44 -1.07
C ALA A 519 -1.63 13.58 -0.29
N GLY A 520 -1.17 12.86 0.74
CA GLY A 520 -2.00 11.96 1.55
C GLY A 520 -3.01 12.68 2.42
N LYS A 521 -4.25 12.17 2.41
CA LYS A 521 -5.35 12.62 3.26
C LYS A 521 -6.14 11.40 3.73
N SER A 522 -6.42 11.33 5.02
CA SER A 522 -7.32 10.31 5.57
C SER A 522 -8.28 10.88 6.60
N ALA A 523 -9.42 10.23 6.74
CA ALA A 523 -10.40 10.53 7.76
C ALA A 523 -10.94 9.23 8.35
N TYR A 524 -10.71 9.05 9.65
CA TYR A 524 -11.27 7.97 10.43
C TYR A 524 -12.25 8.52 11.45
N HIS A 525 -13.43 7.93 11.52
CA HIS A 525 -14.43 8.20 12.54
C HIS A 525 -14.93 6.88 13.12
N ALA A 526 -15.07 6.80 14.43
CA ALA A 526 -15.62 5.63 15.08
C ALA A 526 -16.47 5.97 16.31
N ALA A 527 -17.51 5.16 16.52
CA ALA A 527 -18.20 5.06 17.79
C ALA A 527 -17.70 3.81 18.52
N THR A 528 -17.42 3.93 19.81
CA THR A 528 -16.96 2.83 20.66
C THR A 528 -17.94 2.58 21.80
N ILE A 529 -18.09 1.30 22.18
CA ILE A 529 -18.83 0.88 23.37
C ILE A 529 -17.92 -0.06 24.14
N VAL A 530 -17.71 0.22 25.42
CA VAL A 530 -17.01 -0.67 26.35
C VAL A 530 -17.95 -1.02 27.48
N LEU A 531 -18.14 -2.31 27.72
CA LEU A 531 -18.86 -2.82 28.88
C LEU A 531 -17.92 -3.73 29.65
N ARG A 532 -17.66 -3.37 30.91
CA ARG A 532 -16.67 -4.08 31.73
C ARG A 532 -17.25 -4.47 33.08
N ARG A 533 -16.88 -5.65 33.54
CA ARG A 533 -16.98 -6.05 34.94
C ARG A 533 -15.65 -6.68 35.38
N PRO A 534 -14.95 -6.09 36.35
CA PRO A 534 -13.73 -6.70 36.88
C PRO A 534 -14.04 -8.07 37.49
N VAL A 535 -13.06 -8.96 37.49
CA VAL A 535 -13.24 -10.29 38.08
C VAL A 535 -13.53 -10.15 39.58
N ALA A 536 -14.77 -10.46 39.95
CA ALA A 536 -15.27 -10.39 41.31
C ALA A 536 -16.26 -11.52 41.54
N HIS A 537 -16.09 -12.21 42.67
CA HIS A 537 -16.87 -13.41 43.03
C HIS A 537 -16.82 -14.50 41.94
N GLY A 538 -15.63 -14.71 41.37
CA GLY A 538 -15.37 -15.81 40.45
C GLY A 538 -15.67 -15.52 38.98
N TRP A 539 -16.27 -14.39 38.60
CA TRP A 539 -16.51 -14.08 37.19
C TRP A 539 -16.19 -12.64 36.85
N GLY A 540 -15.97 -12.34 35.57
CA GLY A 540 -15.71 -11.01 35.01
C GLY A 540 -15.71 -11.06 33.49
N TYR A 541 -15.82 -9.90 32.85
CA TYR A 541 -15.77 -9.77 31.40
C TYR A 541 -15.35 -8.37 30.97
N ASP A 542 -14.81 -8.28 29.77
CA ASP A 542 -14.56 -7.04 29.05
C ASP A 542 -15.13 -7.18 27.63
N PHE A 543 -15.98 -6.26 27.21
CA PHE A 543 -16.59 -6.25 25.89
C PHE A 543 -16.35 -4.90 25.23
N ASN A 544 -15.72 -4.91 24.06
CA ASN A 544 -15.40 -3.73 23.27
C ASN A 544 -16.02 -3.89 21.89
N TYR A 545 -16.82 -2.91 21.49
CA TYR A 545 -17.36 -2.79 20.15
C TYR A 545 -16.95 -1.46 19.53
N THR A 546 -16.48 -1.51 18.29
CA THR A 546 -16.15 -0.34 17.49
C THR A 546 -16.95 -0.38 16.19
N PHE A 547 -17.73 0.67 15.96
CA PHE A 547 -18.31 0.96 14.65
C PHE A 547 -17.49 2.07 13.99
N GLY A 548 -16.63 1.67 13.04
CA GLY A 548 -15.64 2.55 12.42
C GLY A 548 -15.90 2.81 10.94
N HIS A 549 -15.37 3.92 10.44
CA HIS A 549 -15.27 4.20 9.01
C HIS A 549 -13.97 4.97 8.73
N SER A 550 -13.11 4.37 7.92
CA SER A 550 -11.88 4.99 7.41
C SER A 550 -11.97 5.24 5.91
N ILE A 551 -11.60 6.45 5.49
CA ILE A 551 -11.45 6.83 4.08
C ILE A 551 -10.10 7.49 3.86
N ASP A 552 -9.44 7.16 2.75
CA ASP A 552 -8.17 7.78 2.33
C ASP A 552 -8.04 7.80 0.80
N ASN A 553 -6.97 8.42 0.32
CA ASN A 553 -6.55 8.40 -1.09
C ASN A 553 -5.33 7.49 -1.34
N GLY A 554 -5.00 6.61 -0.39
CA GLY A 554 -3.84 5.72 -0.43
C GLY A 554 -3.64 5.01 0.90
N SER A 555 -3.55 3.67 0.89
CA SER A 555 -3.29 2.85 2.08
C SER A 555 -2.08 1.97 1.84
N ALA A 556 -1.00 2.16 2.61
CA ALA A 556 0.13 1.24 2.67
C ALA A 556 0.97 1.52 3.91
N SER A 557 1.82 0.56 4.28
CA SER A 557 2.84 0.80 5.29
C SER A 557 3.97 1.67 4.71
N GLU A 558 4.46 2.62 5.50
CA GLU A 558 5.68 3.36 5.18
C GLU A 558 6.87 2.40 4.96
N THR A 559 6.94 1.31 5.74
CA THR A 559 8.02 0.30 5.59
C THR A 559 8.00 -0.44 4.26
N ALA A 560 6.87 -0.40 3.55
CA ALA A 560 6.71 -1.00 2.22
C ALA A 560 6.91 0.03 1.08
N GLY A 561 7.41 1.23 1.39
CA GLY A 561 7.60 2.32 0.42
C GLY A 561 6.47 3.35 0.40
N GLY A 562 5.39 3.13 1.15
CA GLY A 562 4.20 3.97 1.14
C GLY A 562 3.21 3.57 0.03
N ALA A 563 2.13 4.35 -0.11
CA ALA A 563 1.12 4.12 -1.15
C ALA A 563 1.33 5.10 -2.30
N ALA A 564 1.06 4.65 -3.51
CA ALA A 564 1.14 5.47 -4.71
C ALA A 564 -0.23 5.99 -5.16
N LEU A 565 -0.25 7.23 -5.63
CA LEU A 565 -1.43 7.82 -6.29
C LEU A 565 -1.62 7.23 -7.68
N GLN A 566 -2.84 6.79 -7.97
CA GLN A 566 -3.21 6.22 -9.27
C GLN A 566 -3.29 7.26 -10.40
N ASP A 567 -3.56 8.53 -10.07
CA ASP A 567 -3.48 9.65 -11.01
C ASP A 567 -2.69 10.79 -10.36
N ALA A 568 -1.48 11.02 -10.86
CA ALA A 568 -0.64 12.11 -10.43
C ALA A 568 -1.30 13.47 -10.70
N PHE A 569 -2.08 13.63 -11.77
CA PHE A 569 -2.74 14.90 -12.08
C PHE A 569 -4.07 15.10 -11.34
N ASN A 570 -4.47 14.16 -10.47
CA ASN A 570 -5.60 14.30 -9.56
C ASN A 570 -5.46 13.41 -8.31
N ALA A 571 -4.78 13.95 -7.30
CA ALA A 571 -4.53 13.25 -6.02
C ALA A 571 -5.80 12.82 -5.24
N ASN A 572 -7.00 13.31 -5.60
CA ASN A 572 -8.25 12.91 -4.97
C ASN A 572 -9.05 11.89 -5.80
N ALA A 573 -8.61 11.55 -7.02
CA ALA A 573 -9.37 10.68 -7.92
C ALA A 573 -9.62 9.30 -7.30
N TYR A 574 -8.65 8.78 -6.55
CA TYR A 574 -8.68 7.43 -5.96
C TYR A 574 -9.09 7.43 -4.49
N ARG A 575 -9.84 8.45 -4.05
CA ARG A 575 -10.29 8.55 -2.67
C ARG A 575 -11.50 7.66 -2.41
N GLY A 576 -11.41 6.80 -1.41
CA GLY A 576 -12.47 5.85 -1.06
C GLY A 576 -12.24 5.23 0.32
N PRO A 577 -12.94 4.14 0.65
CA PRO A 577 -12.65 3.36 1.85
C PRO A 577 -11.17 2.96 1.93
N SER A 578 -10.56 3.11 3.10
CA SER A 578 -9.20 2.62 3.37
C SER A 578 -9.14 1.10 3.22
N ASP A 579 -7.98 0.55 2.85
CA ASP A 579 -7.83 -0.89 2.61
C ASP A 579 -7.99 -1.72 3.90
N PHE A 580 -7.86 -1.07 5.06
CA PHE A 580 -8.07 -1.61 6.40
C PHE A 580 -9.41 -1.17 7.04
N ASP A 581 -10.36 -0.63 6.27
CA ASP A 581 -11.67 -0.17 6.77
C ASP A 581 -12.59 -1.34 7.20
N ALA A 582 -12.40 -1.82 8.42
CA ALA A 582 -13.32 -2.71 9.11
C ALA A 582 -14.45 -1.89 9.79
N ARG A 583 -15.68 -2.06 9.31
CA ARG A 583 -16.86 -1.33 9.80
C ARG A 583 -17.26 -1.70 11.21
N HIS A 584 -17.21 -3.00 11.50
CA HIS A 584 -17.57 -3.54 12.81
C HIS A 584 -16.36 -4.30 13.32
N SER A 585 -15.94 -3.99 14.54
CA SER A 585 -14.92 -4.74 15.25
C SER A 585 -15.40 -5.01 16.67
N ILE A 586 -15.27 -6.26 17.11
CA ILE A 586 -15.59 -6.72 18.46
C ILE A 586 -14.36 -7.42 19.02
N THR A 587 -13.96 -7.01 20.22
CA THR A 587 -13.06 -7.81 21.06
C THR A 587 -13.75 -8.02 22.40
N ALA A 588 -13.81 -9.26 22.85
CA ALA A 588 -14.45 -9.58 24.11
C ALA A 588 -13.71 -10.69 24.82
N ASP A 589 -13.61 -10.59 26.14
CA ASP A 589 -13.13 -11.67 26.99
C ASP A 589 -14.08 -11.90 28.17
N PHE A 590 -14.09 -13.13 28.65
CA PHE A 590 -14.73 -13.46 29.91
C PHE A 590 -13.95 -14.51 30.67
N VAL A 591 -14.05 -14.43 32.00
CA VAL A 591 -13.59 -15.44 32.94
C VAL A 591 -14.76 -15.81 33.84
N VAL A 592 -15.00 -17.11 34.00
CA VAL A 592 -16.03 -17.63 34.89
C VAL A 592 -15.48 -18.86 35.61
N GLU A 593 -15.35 -18.75 36.93
CA GLU A 593 -15.20 -19.87 37.83
C GLU A 593 -16.56 -20.54 38.01
N LEU A 594 -16.63 -21.84 37.73
CA LEU A 594 -17.89 -22.58 37.83
C LEU A 594 -18.38 -22.53 39.30
N PRO A 595 -19.66 -22.22 39.54
CA PRO A 595 -20.21 -22.05 40.89
C PRO A 595 -20.46 -23.40 41.60
N VAL A 596 -19.61 -24.41 41.37
CA VAL A 596 -19.78 -25.78 41.86
C VAL A 596 -18.63 -26.14 42.80
N GLY A 597 -18.95 -26.80 43.92
CA GLY A 597 -17.99 -27.34 44.88
C GLY A 597 -18.05 -26.71 46.26
N LYS A 598 -17.16 -27.16 47.14
CA LYS A 598 -17.11 -26.77 48.54
C LYS A 598 -16.94 -25.25 48.69
N GLY A 599 -17.90 -24.60 49.36
CA GLY A 599 -17.91 -23.14 49.55
C GLY A 599 -18.37 -22.33 48.33
N LYS A 600 -18.96 -22.97 47.30
CA LYS A 600 -19.60 -22.31 46.15
C LYS A 600 -21.13 -22.42 46.23
N THR A 601 -21.85 -21.84 45.27
CA THR A 601 -23.32 -21.78 45.27
C THR A 601 -23.97 -23.16 45.12
N PHE A 602 -23.42 -24.02 44.25
CA PHE A 602 -23.92 -25.37 43.99
C PHE A 602 -22.97 -26.42 44.57
N LEU A 603 -23.53 -27.54 45.06
CA LEU A 603 -22.77 -28.67 45.62
C LEU A 603 -21.81 -28.25 46.75
N ASN A 604 -22.27 -27.37 47.64
CA ASN A 604 -21.46 -26.75 48.70
C ASN A 604 -21.03 -27.70 49.83
N HIS A 605 -21.71 -28.84 50.02
CA HIS A 605 -21.45 -29.83 51.09
C HIS A 605 -20.89 -31.17 50.59
N ILE A 606 -20.37 -31.23 49.36
CA ILE A 606 -19.84 -32.48 48.81
C ILE A 606 -18.57 -32.96 49.54
N PRO A 607 -18.33 -34.29 49.62
CA PRO A 607 -17.13 -34.84 50.22
C PRO A 607 -15.87 -34.40 49.44
N GLY A 608 -14.73 -34.33 50.15
CA GLY A 608 -13.49 -33.74 49.62
C GLY A 608 -13.01 -34.36 48.31
N TRP A 609 -13.12 -35.69 48.17
CA TRP A 609 -12.77 -36.39 46.94
C TRP A 609 -13.63 -35.95 45.75
N LEU A 610 -14.94 -35.78 45.96
CA LEU A 610 -15.85 -35.33 44.92
C LEU A 610 -15.57 -33.85 44.57
N ASN A 611 -15.22 -33.02 45.55
CA ASN A 611 -14.79 -31.65 45.32
C ASN A 611 -13.52 -31.55 44.47
N GLN A 612 -12.58 -32.50 44.60
CA GLN A 612 -11.39 -32.51 43.73
C GLN A 612 -11.76 -32.78 42.26
N VAL A 613 -12.88 -33.46 42.00
CA VAL A 613 -13.39 -33.73 40.65
C VAL A 613 -14.22 -32.57 40.11
N VAL A 614 -15.25 -32.12 40.84
CA VAL A 614 -16.25 -31.17 40.30
C VAL A 614 -16.04 -29.71 40.70
N GLY A 615 -15.17 -29.41 41.68
CA GLY A 615 -14.94 -28.05 42.18
C GLY A 615 -13.69 -27.39 41.62
N GLY A 616 -13.65 -26.04 41.55
CA GLY A 616 -12.43 -25.30 41.16
C GLY A 616 -12.16 -25.26 39.66
N TRP A 617 -13.17 -25.51 38.83
CA TRP A 617 -13.12 -25.29 37.39
C TRP A 617 -13.28 -23.82 37.05
N GLN A 618 -12.55 -23.35 36.05
CA GLN A 618 -12.62 -22.00 35.49
C GLN A 618 -12.57 -22.09 33.98
N VAL A 619 -13.48 -21.37 33.32
CA VAL A 619 -13.51 -21.19 31.87
C VAL A 619 -13.09 -19.75 31.58
N ALA A 620 -12.22 -19.57 30.59
CA ALA A 620 -11.94 -18.28 30.00
C ALA A 620 -12.08 -18.33 28.49
N SER A 621 -12.41 -17.21 27.88
CA SER A 621 -12.57 -17.08 26.43
C SER A 621 -12.09 -15.72 25.97
N LEU A 622 -11.48 -15.68 24.78
CA LEU A 622 -11.16 -14.47 24.04
C LEU A 622 -11.83 -14.57 22.66
N ILE A 623 -12.62 -13.56 22.32
CA ILE A 623 -13.39 -13.47 21.08
C ILE A 623 -12.86 -12.26 20.31
N SER A 624 -12.53 -12.49 19.03
CA SER A 624 -12.18 -11.42 18.09
C SER A 624 -13.06 -11.56 16.86
N TYR A 625 -13.73 -10.48 16.47
CA TYR A 625 -14.53 -10.40 15.27
C TYR A 625 -14.26 -9.08 14.56
N HIS A 626 -14.15 -9.12 13.23
CA HIS A 626 -14.31 -7.91 12.44
C HIS A 626 -15.00 -8.19 11.10
N SER A 627 -15.73 -7.20 10.60
CA SER A 627 -16.29 -7.24 9.25
C SER A 627 -15.16 -7.27 8.20
N GLY A 628 -15.47 -7.77 7.00
CA GLY A 628 -14.52 -7.77 5.90
C GLY A 628 -14.11 -6.36 5.44
N THR A 629 -12.87 -6.26 4.99
CA THR A 629 -12.27 -5.03 4.47
C THR A 629 -12.68 -4.78 3.01
N PRO A 630 -12.57 -3.54 2.53
CA PRO A 630 -12.83 -3.22 1.14
C PRO A 630 -11.85 -3.93 0.19
N LEU A 631 -12.34 -4.30 -0.99
CA LEU A 631 -11.57 -4.95 -2.04
C LEU A 631 -11.73 -4.19 -3.36
N ASN A 632 -10.65 -4.20 -4.15
CA ASN A 632 -10.61 -3.60 -5.48
C ASN A 632 -10.63 -4.72 -6.54
N VAL A 633 -11.28 -4.45 -7.67
CA VAL A 633 -11.15 -5.28 -8.87
C VAL A 633 -9.97 -4.76 -9.67
N SER A 634 -9.03 -5.62 -10.05
CA SER A 634 -7.84 -5.23 -10.80
C SER A 634 -7.95 -5.58 -12.28
N ASP A 635 -7.40 -4.71 -13.13
CA ASP A 635 -7.25 -4.94 -14.56
C ASP A 635 -5.75 -5.02 -14.89
N ALA A 636 -5.17 -6.19 -14.58
CA ALA A 636 -3.74 -6.39 -14.53
C ALA A 636 -3.11 -6.32 -15.93
N GLY A 637 -2.05 -5.52 -16.07
CA GLY A 637 -1.35 -5.32 -17.36
C GLY A 637 -2.04 -4.35 -18.32
N VAL A 638 -3.05 -3.60 -17.84
CA VAL A 638 -3.75 -2.55 -18.60
C VAL A 638 -3.47 -1.19 -17.97
N TYR A 639 -3.05 -0.19 -18.76
CA TYR A 639 -2.63 1.12 -18.28
C TYR A 639 -3.48 2.23 -18.90
N ASN A 640 -4.47 2.75 -18.16
CA ASN A 640 -5.43 3.73 -18.70
C ASN A 640 -5.22 5.15 -18.18
N VAL A 641 -4.52 5.34 -17.07
CA VAL A 641 -4.30 6.66 -16.46
C VAL A 641 -2.85 6.93 -16.08
N ASN A 642 -2.15 5.90 -15.61
CA ASN A 642 -0.75 5.94 -15.24
C ASN A 642 -0.04 4.75 -15.87
N TYR A 643 1.17 4.95 -16.39
CA TYR A 643 1.93 3.90 -17.07
C TYR A 643 2.74 3.03 -16.10
N GLU A 644 2.97 3.50 -14.87
CA GLU A 644 3.63 2.75 -13.80
C GLU A 644 2.68 1.74 -13.13
N TYR A 645 1.39 2.08 -13.03
CA TYR A 645 0.41 1.29 -12.26
C TYR A 645 -0.68 0.71 -13.16
N SER A 646 -0.94 -0.59 -13.02
CA SER A 646 -2.08 -1.21 -13.68
C SER A 646 -3.40 -0.60 -13.22
N SER A 647 -4.38 -0.59 -14.12
CA SER A 647 -5.69 0.02 -13.90
C SER A 647 -6.53 -0.79 -12.92
N PHE A 648 -7.42 -0.11 -12.22
CA PHE A 648 -8.49 -0.75 -11.47
C PHE A 648 -9.78 -0.81 -12.28
N GLY A 649 -10.61 -1.79 -11.97
CA GLY A 649 -11.92 -1.96 -12.57
C GLY A 649 -12.94 -0.92 -12.07
N ILE A 650 -13.97 -0.73 -12.89
CA ILE A 650 -15.22 -0.06 -12.55
C ILE A 650 -16.38 -1.04 -12.70
N LEU A 651 -17.52 -0.73 -12.10
CA LEU A 651 -18.76 -1.36 -12.52
C LEU A 651 -19.06 -0.91 -13.96
N LYS A 652 -19.24 -1.87 -14.87
CA LYS A 652 -19.53 -1.59 -16.28
C LYS A 652 -20.83 -0.74 -16.35
N PRO A 653 -20.84 0.37 -17.11
CA PRO A 653 -22.04 1.20 -17.24
C PRO A 653 -23.29 0.39 -17.61
N GLY A 654 -24.39 0.60 -16.89
CA GLY A 654 -25.64 -0.14 -17.06
C GLY A 654 -25.70 -1.52 -16.41
N SER A 655 -24.60 -2.00 -15.79
CA SER A 655 -24.60 -3.24 -15.02
C SER A 655 -25.01 -2.99 -13.57
N THR A 656 -25.57 -4.00 -12.91
CA THR A 656 -25.78 -4.01 -11.47
C THR A 656 -24.59 -4.65 -10.77
N LEU A 657 -24.25 -4.18 -9.57
CA LEU A 657 -23.22 -4.85 -8.77
C LEU A 657 -23.70 -6.28 -8.45
N PRO A 658 -22.94 -7.33 -8.78
CA PRO A 658 -23.32 -8.69 -8.44
C PRO A 658 -23.46 -8.85 -6.93
N SER A 659 -24.40 -9.67 -6.48
CA SER A 659 -24.53 -10.00 -5.05
C SER A 659 -23.21 -10.59 -4.55
N ASN A 660 -22.60 -9.94 -3.56
CA ASN A 660 -21.29 -10.30 -3.04
C ASN A 660 -21.35 -10.60 -1.54
N GLY A 661 -20.61 -11.61 -1.12
CA GLY A 661 -20.54 -12.11 0.24
C GLY A 661 -20.03 -13.54 0.23
N PHE A 662 -19.55 -14.04 1.36
CA PHE A 662 -19.02 -15.40 1.43
C PHE A 662 -20.10 -16.41 0.99
N THR A 663 -19.75 -17.23 0.00
CA THR A 663 -20.58 -18.27 -0.61
C THR A 663 -19.68 -19.34 -1.24
N PHE A 664 -20.28 -20.26 -1.98
CA PHE A 664 -19.60 -21.14 -2.92
C PHE A 664 -20.02 -20.76 -4.34
N ASP A 665 -19.08 -20.87 -5.29
CA ASP A 665 -19.35 -20.63 -6.70
C ASP A 665 -19.98 -21.86 -7.39
N GLN A 666 -20.13 -21.81 -8.72
CA GLN A 666 -20.68 -22.91 -9.51
C GLN A 666 -19.82 -24.19 -9.50
N ASN A 667 -18.55 -24.09 -9.10
CA ASN A 667 -17.60 -25.19 -9.00
C ASN A 667 -17.56 -25.80 -7.59
N GLY A 668 -18.31 -25.23 -6.63
CA GLY A 668 -18.26 -25.61 -5.22
C GLY A 668 -17.01 -25.09 -4.50
N ILE A 669 -16.30 -24.12 -5.07
CA ILE A 669 -15.11 -23.49 -4.49
C ILE A 669 -15.56 -22.31 -3.62
N PRO A 670 -15.00 -22.12 -2.40
CA PRO A 670 -15.26 -20.93 -1.59
C PRO A 670 -15.03 -19.65 -2.40
N SER A 671 -16.00 -18.75 -2.41
CA SER A 671 -15.99 -17.55 -3.24
C SER A 671 -16.75 -16.40 -2.60
N ILE A 672 -16.57 -15.19 -3.10
CA ILE A 672 -17.43 -14.05 -2.75
C ILE A 672 -18.60 -13.85 -3.73
N PHE A 673 -18.68 -14.66 -4.78
CA PHE A 673 -19.76 -14.66 -5.76
C PHE A 673 -20.28 -16.09 -6.00
N GLY A 674 -21.57 -16.23 -6.27
CA GLY A 674 -22.16 -17.53 -6.62
C GLY A 674 -21.76 -18.03 -8.01
N ASN A 675 -21.16 -17.17 -8.85
CA ASN A 675 -20.65 -17.57 -10.15
C ASN A 675 -19.48 -16.69 -10.63
N THR A 676 -18.46 -17.29 -11.25
CA THR A 676 -17.28 -16.55 -11.77
C THR A 676 -17.62 -15.59 -12.92
N SER A 677 -18.76 -15.77 -13.60
CA SER A 677 -19.30 -14.80 -14.58
C SER A 677 -19.62 -13.42 -14.00
N ALA A 678 -19.58 -13.24 -12.68
CA ALA A 678 -19.61 -11.94 -12.01
C ALA A 678 -18.56 -10.96 -12.57
N VAL A 679 -17.44 -11.46 -13.10
CA VAL A 679 -16.41 -10.65 -13.79
C VAL A 679 -16.98 -9.79 -14.92
N ASN A 680 -18.04 -10.26 -15.61
CA ASN A 680 -18.66 -9.57 -16.75
C ASN A 680 -19.40 -8.27 -16.37
N ALA A 681 -19.68 -8.07 -15.07
CA ALA A 681 -20.26 -6.83 -14.56
C ALA A 681 -19.21 -5.72 -14.43
N PHE A 682 -17.92 -6.03 -14.59
CA PHE A 682 -16.82 -5.08 -14.45
C PHE A 682 -16.16 -4.77 -15.80
N ALA A 683 -15.55 -3.61 -15.89
CA ALA A 683 -14.76 -3.15 -17.02
C ALA A 683 -13.49 -2.44 -16.51
N GLY A 684 -12.42 -2.37 -17.31
CA GLY A 684 -11.27 -1.51 -17.01
C GLY A 684 -11.69 -0.05 -16.86
N SER A 685 -10.94 0.73 -16.07
CA SER A 685 -11.23 2.16 -15.92
C SER A 685 -11.15 2.91 -17.25
N PHE A 686 -11.90 4.00 -17.36
CA PHE A 686 -11.80 4.87 -18.53
C PHE A 686 -10.40 5.49 -18.65
N PRO A 687 -9.96 5.84 -19.88
CA PRO A 687 -8.72 6.57 -20.11
C PRO A 687 -8.69 7.87 -19.32
N GLY A 688 -7.63 8.09 -18.53
CA GLY A 688 -7.51 9.22 -17.62
C GLY A 688 -8.29 9.10 -16.31
N ALA A 689 -8.81 7.91 -15.96
CA ALA A 689 -9.51 7.64 -14.70
C ALA A 689 -8.93 6.43 -13.93
N VAL A 690 -9.08 6.44 -12.60
CA VAL A 690 -8.37 5.56 -11.65
C VAL A 690 -9.17 4.33 -11.16
N GLY A 691 -10.30 4.02 -11.79
CA GLY A 691 -11.19 2.93 -11.36
C GLY A 691 -11.98 3.25 -10.09
N THR A 692 -12.63 2.23 -9.50
CA THR A 692 -13.45 2.39 -8.27
C THR A 692 -12.76 1.74 -7.07
N ARG A 693 -12.39 2.53 -6.07
CA ARG A 693 -11.80 2.04 -4.82
C ARG A 693 -12.83 1.42 -3.88
N GLY A 694 -12.55 0.23 -3.36
CA GLY A 694 -13.37 -0.46 -2.36
C GLY A 694 -14.74 -0.86 -2.88
N ILE A 695 -14.86 -1.17 -4.18
CA ILE A 695 -16.12 -1.54 -4.84
C ILE A 695 -16.75 -2.82 -4.28
N LEU A 696 -15.92 -3.71 -3.72
CA LEU A 696 -16.34 -4.96 -3.07
C LEU A 696 -15.92 -4.98 -1.60
N ARG A 697 -16.44 -5.95 -0.84
CA ARG A 697 -15.96 -6.28 0.51
C ARG A 697 -15.64 -7.76 0.60
N GLY A 698 -14.54 -8.08 1.30
CA GLY A 698 -14.11 -9.44 1.55
C GLY A 698 -14.91 -10.14 2.66
N PRO A 699 -14.59 -11.41 2.95
CA PRO A 699 -15.11 -12.13 4.11
C PRO A 699 -14.75 -11.45 5.43
N GLY A 700 -15.62 -11.61 6.43
CA GLY A 700 -15.30 -11.22 7.81
C GLY A 700 -14.31 -12.18 8.46
N PHE A 701 -13.79 -11.78 9.62
CA PHE A 701 -12.92 -12.58 10.46
C PHE A 701 -13.62 -12.88 11.78
N VAL A 702 -13.52 -14.13 12.23
CA VAL A 702 -13.98 -14.57 13.56
C VAL A 702 -12.95 -15.52 14.16
N ASN A 703 -12.51 -15.23 15.37
CA ASN A 703 -11.69 -16.15 16.15
C ASN A 703 -12.21 -16.26 17.58
N ASN A 704 -12.12 -17.48 18.12
CA ASN A 704 -12.40 -17.73 19.52
C ASN A 704 -11.33 -18.64 20.13
N ASP A 705 -10.61 -18.10 21.11
CA ASP A 705 -9.65 -18.87 21.89
C ASP A 705 -10.26 -19.15 23.26
N MET A 706 -10.15 -20.40 23.73
CA MET A 706 -10.73 -20.81 25.01
C MET A 706 -9.69 -21.47 25.90
N SER A 707 -9.85 -21.28 27.21
CA SER A 707 -9.11 -22.05 28.21
C SER A 707 -10.04 -22.65 29.23
N LEU A 708 -9.74 -23.89 29.61
CA LEU A 708 -10.35 -24.60 30.72
C LEU A 708 -9.26 -24.87 31.75
N SER A 709 -9.42 -24.32 32.94
CA SER A 709 -8.49 -24.48 34.05
C SER A 709 -9.16 -25.22 35.20
N LYS A 710 -8.42 -26.10 35.85
CA LYS A 710 -8.82 -26.77 37.08
C LYS A 710 -7.80 -26.47 38.17
N TYR A 711 -8.28 -25.95 39.28
CA TYR A 711 -7.47 -25.69 40.46
C TYR A 711 -7.68 -26.80 41.49
N PHE A 712 -6.58 -27.35 41.99
CA PHE A 712 -6.54 -28.27 43.12
C PHE A 712 -5.89 -27.54 44.28
N ARG A 713 -6.56 -27.52 45.42
CA ARG A 713 -5.94 -27.10 46.68
C ARG A 713 -5.27 -28.32 47.30
N LEU A 714 -3.96 -28.24 47.51
CA LEU A 714 -3.20 -29.32 48.15
C LEU A 714 -3.31 -29.20 49.67
N HIS A 715 -3.31 -30.32 50.37
CA HIS A 715 -3.40 -30.34 51.82
C HIS A 715 -2.04 -29.99 52.45
N GLY A 716 -2.06 -29.16 53.49
CA GLY A 716 -0.92 -28.94 54.39
C GLY A 716 -0.21 -27.60 54.28
N GLU A 717 -0.21 -26.92 53.11
CA GLU A 717 0.76 -25.82 52.88
C GLU A 717 0.23 -24.62 52.05
N ASN A 718 -1.08 -24.41 51.91
CA ASN A 718 -1.68 -23.40 51.00
C ASN A 718 -1.27 -23.50 49.51
N HIS A 719 -0.48 -24.51 49.14
CA HIS A 719 -0.06 -24.79 47.78
C HIS A 719 -1.25 -25.05 46.84
N ARG A 720 -1.11 -24.63 45.57
CA ARG A 720 -2.13 -24.82 44.52
C ARG A 720 -1.52 -25.47 43.29
N LEU A 721 -2.22 -26.47 42.75
CA LEU A 721 -1.93 -27.05 41.45
C LEU A 721 -2.97 -26.58 40.44
N GLN A 722 -2.54 -26.06 39.29
CA GLN A 722 -3.39 -25.71 38.17
C GLN A 722 -3.10 -26.64 37.00
N VAL A 723 -4.13 -27.33 36.53
CA VAL A 723 -4.13 -28.01 35.22
C VAL A 723 -4.90 -27.13 34.25
N ARG A 724 -4.33 -26.85 33.08
CA ARG A 724 -4.93 -25.96 32.08
C ARG A 724 -4.88 -26.63 30.72
N ALA A 725 -6.00 -26.58 30.02
CA ALA A 725 -6.12 -26.89 28.60
C ALA A 725 -6.55 -25.62 27.86
N GLU A 726 -5.86 -25.28 26.80
CA GLU A 726 -6.16 -24.12 25.95
C GLU A 726 -6.35 -24.58 24.51
N ALA A 727 -7.31 -23.97 23.83
CA ALA A 727 -7.57 -24.17 22.42
C ALA A 727 -7.60 -22.82 21.73
N PHE A 728 -6.60 -22.55 20.90
CA PHE A 728 -6.61 -21.43 19.94
C PHE A 728 -7.49 -21.83 18.76
N ASN A 729 -8.31 -20.90 18.28
CA ASN A 729 -9.36 -21.19 17.31
C ASN A 729 -10.17 -22.44 17.74
N ALA A 730 -10.73 -22.38 18.95
CA ALA A 730 -11.37 -23.49 19.64
C ALA A 730 -12.46 -24.18 18.82
N PHE A 731 -13.15 -23.44 17.94
CA PHE A 731 -14.17 -23.98 17.05
C PHE A 731 -13.65 -24.41 15.68
N ASN A 732 -12.36 -24.23 15.39
CA ASN A 732 -11.75 -24.46 14.08
C ASN A 732 -12.48 -23.69 12.96
N HIS A 733 -12.86 -22.45 13.24
CA HIS A 733 -13.47 -21.58 12.25
C HIS A 733 -12.44 -21.23 11.19
N VAL A 734 -12.85 -21.36 9.92
CA VAL A 734 -12.00 -21.03 8.78
C VAL A 734 -12.11 -19.54 8.50
N ASN A 735 -11.03 -18.80 8.70
CA ASN A 735 -10.94 -17.43 8.26
C ASN A 735 -10.35 -17.41 6.85
N PHE A 736 -11.17 -17.04 5.88
CA PHE A 736 -10.83 -17.04 4.46
C PHE A 736 -9.95 -15.84 4.09
N GLY A 737 -8.98 -16.07 3.19
CA GLY A 737 -8.09 -15.05 2.68
C GLY A 737 -8.72 -14.18 1.59
N THR A 738 -7.87 -13.41 0.92
CA THR A 738 -8.30 -12.51 -0.16
C THR A 738 -8.76 -13.32 -1.39
N PRO A 739 -9.93 -13.02 -1.98
CA PRO A 739 -10.38 -13.66 -3.20
C PRO A 739 -9.57 -13.21 -4.43
N SER A 740 -9.56 -14.03 -5.48
CA SER A 740 -9.04 -13.67 -6.80
C SER A 740 -9.95 -12.62 -7.46
N LEU A 741 -9.47 -11.40 -7.66
CA LEU A 741 -10.24 -10.27 -8.20
C LEU A 741 -9.62 -9.62 -9.43
N SER A 742 -8.84 -10.39 -10.19
CA SER A 742 -8.27 -9.93 -11.46
C SER A 742 -9.20 -10.24 -12.62
N MET A 743 -9.54 -9.21 -13.40
CA MET A 743 -10.28 -9.39 -14.66
C MET A 743 -9.50 -10.21 -15.70
N ALA A 744 -8.17 -10.27 -15.57
CA ALA A 744 -7.31 -11.12 -16.40
C ALA A 744 -7.38 -12.62 -16.02
N SER A 745 -8.11 -12.98 -14.95
CA SER A 745 -8.32 -14.36 -14.49
C SER A 745 -9.82 -14.66 -14.31
N PRO A 746 -10.63 -14.59 -15.38
CA PRO A 746 -12.09 -14.67 -15.30
C PRO A 746 -12.60 -16.03 -14.81
N THR A 747 -11.83 -17.10 -15.01
CA THR A 747 -12.21 -18.48 -14.63
C THR A 747 -12.19 -18.72 -13.13
N THR A 748 -11.43 -17.93 -12.37
CA THR A 748 -11.30 -18.04 -10.91
C THR A 748 -11.76 -16.76 -10.20
N PHE A 749 -12.53 -15.90 -10.87
CA PHE A 749 -12.94 -14.60 -10.34
C PHE A 749 -13.90 -14.77 -9.15
N GLY A 750 -13.51 -14.23 -8.00
CA GLY A 750 -14.20 -14.34 -6.72
C GLY A 750 -13.74 -15.50 -5.83
N GLU A 751 -13.05 -16.50 -6.39
CA GLU A 751 -12.62 -17.71 -5.66
C GLU A 751 -11.57 -17.38 -4.59
N ILE A 752 -11.63 -18.11 -3.47
CA ILE A 752 -10.72 -17.99 -2.33
C ILE A 752 -9.98 -19.31 -2.14
N THR A 753 -8.67 -19.29 -2.34
CA THR A 753 -7.82 -20.50 -2.31
C THR A 753 -6.87 -20.56 -1.12
N ALA A 754 -6.94 -19.59 -0.21
CA ALA A 754 -6.06 -19.48 0.95
C ALA A 754 -6.82 -19.06 2.22
N TYR A 755 -6.24 -19.36 3.38
CA TYR A 755 -6.66 -18.81 4.67
C TYR A 755 -6.15 -17.37 4.83
N ALA A 756 -6.82 -16.58 5.67
CA ALA A 756 -6.35 -15.25 6.04
C ALA A 756 -4.96 -15.34 6.70
N SER A 757 -4.10 -14.36 6.41
CA SER A 757 -2.76 -14.30 7.03
C SER A 757 -2.89 -14.26 8.55
N GLY A 758 -2.14 -15.11 9.25
CA GLY A 758 -2.20 -15.24 10.71
C GLY A 758 -3.39 -16.05 11.27
N ALA A 759 -4.29 -16.54 10.42
CA ALA A 759 -5.37 -17.41 10.85
C ALA A 759 -4.94 -18.88 10.88
N ALA A 760 -4.45 -19.33 12.04
CA ALA A 760 -4.10 -20.73 12.24
C ALA A 760 -5.36 -21.62 12.40
N PRO A 761 -5.31 -22.89 11.96
CA PRO A 761 -6.25 -23.92 12.39
C PRO A 761 -6.23 -24.10 13.91
N ARG A 762 -7.15 -24.91 14.44
CA ARG A 762 -7.20 -25.19 15.88
C ARG A 762 -5.87 -25.74 16.41
N VAL A 763 -5.33 -25.10 17.44
CA VAL A 763 -4.14 -25.57 18.17
C VAL A 763 -4.51 -25.74 19.63
N MET A 764 -4.23 -26.93 20.17
CA MET A 764 -4.48 -27.24 21.58
C MET A 764 -3.16 -27.34 22.34
N GLN A 765 -3.10 -26.74 23.53
CA GLN A 765 -1.97 -26.87 24.43
C GLN A 765 -2.42 -27.17 25.86
N PHE A 766 -1.55 -27.85 26.59
CA PHE A 766 -1.80 -28.27 27.96
C PHE A 766 -0.66 -27.77 28.83
N ALA A 767 -1.01 -27.28 30.02
CA ALA A 767 -0.04 -26.76 30.98
C ALA A 767 -0.37 -27.28 32.39
N LEU A 768 0.70 -27.50 33.15
CA LEU A 768 0.67 -27.77 34.57
C LEU A 768 1.45 -26.67 35.29
N ARG A 769 0.83 -26.01 36.25
CA ARG A 769 1.48 -25.00 37.09
C ARG A 769 1.33 -25.38 38.56
N TYR A 770 2.44 -25.35 39.28
CA TYR A 770 2.50 -25.47 40.72
C TYR A 770 2.77 -24.11 41.35
N GLU A 771 1.99 -23.73 42.35
CA GLU A 771 2.12 -22.47 43.10
C GLU A 771 2.41 -22.79 44.56
N PHE A 772 3.55 -22.29 45.04
CA PHE A 772 4.00 -22.33 46.44
C PHE A 772 3.28 -21.27 47.28
#